data_AF-A0A7H4M7Q5-F1
#
_entry.id   AF-A0A7H4M7Q5-F1
#
_cell.length_a   1.000
_cell.length_b   1.000
_cell.length_c   1.000
_cell.angle_alpha   90.00
_cell.angle_beta   90.00
_cell.angle_gamma   90.00
#
_symmetry.space_group_name_H-M   'P 1'
#
loop_
_entity.id
_entity.type
_entity.pdbx_description
1 polymer ?
#
loop_
_entity_poly.entity_id
_entity_poly.type
_entity_poly.pdbx_seq_one_letter_code
_entity_poly.pdbx_strand_id
1 'polypeptide(L)'
;MWLNAAGGVALTILTGQFAPQLLGIALPIGLVWCVAPLLMSWLSRQPVRKVFSPNQEQKQLLRQTSREIWAFFETFATAKENWLPPDNYQEIPQPTVAHRTSPTNIGLSLMANLTAWDFGYLPGGEVLRRVSLTLDTMDKMEHYRGHLYNWYDTRTLVPLSPRYISSVDSGNMAGHLLTLRAGLSAMRHQPVLSNQQILAGLNDTLDILEKQWGKNPPDSLRLLRKHCLNAVSLSPQALFSELKSMRTQCNHLTSACHQGSPLQMRWAGHLEHQLVQLCHEWSLLLGWLPASWNEQTLPTLSELARPTLTGTGTPPASVAEQARMRLNIITELEQRLDEHARMDFAFLYSEATSLLSVGYNCDTNMPDKSHYDLLPSEIRLTSFLAIATNQLPLKSWYALGRLFTTIDNETALMSWSGSMFEYLMPNLVMPTWPGSLLDEMSQSAVMRQIHWGKERGVPWGVSESGYHAFDVQHNYQYQAFGVPGLGLRRGLADDMVVAPYATLLALMVSPQKACENLFRLQKNGACGEYGFYEALDYTPSRLATGQLYAVVQSWMAHHQGMAFQALAHVLLDAPMTERFMSSTVFRSASLLLQERVPDAVDLYSPRRHFESHEGMVKPVRYEPRIFYSVDTPAPDIQLLSNGHYHLMLTAGGGGYSRWNDIALTRWRSDTTRDNWGAFCYIRDTQTGDVWSNTWQPTGYTSGQDEEVLFTDAGAEFRRSLGGLSVKTQVVISPEDDVELRRLTLIHRGRKPRSLELTTYAEVVLAPDASDLAHPAFSNLFIQTELAPERDAILCHRRPRSPDEPGPCLFHMMVVHGDNRHNVSFETDRARFIGRGRNPANAQAIETGGMLGNTSGSVLDPILAIRNAIILQPGQPVTVDIIYGISETRQQSLALLEKYRDYPIADRVFELAWSHSLVVLRQMNASEDDATLFNSLASAVLYPVQELRAEGQAIGRNRRGQSGLWGWAISGDLPIVLLSITSEESITSVTTLIQAHRYWRQKGLDVDLVILNNSPGGYQQGLQNQIMELIYAGSEASLLDKKGGLFCPER
;
A
#
# COMPACT_ATOMS: atom_id res chain seq x y z
N MET A 1 -47.77 -5.83 38.14
CA MET A 1 -47.94 -7.18 37.54
C MET A 1 -48.95 -8.07 38.29
N TRP A 2 -49.01 -8.04 39.63
CA TRP A 2 -50.00 -8.80 40.43
C TRP A 2 -51.48 -8.46 40.17
N LEU A 3 -51.77 -7.23 39.73
CA LEU A 3 -53.12 -6.79 39.33
C LEU A 3 -53.70 -7.60 38.16
N ASN A 4 -52.88 -8.07 37.21
CA ASN A 4 -53.35 -8.88 36.09
C ASN A 4 -53.75 -10.29 36.54
N ALA A 5 -52.97 -10.91 37.44
CA ALA A 5 -53.32 -12.19 38.03
C ALA A 5 -54.57 -12.09 38.92
N ALA A 6 -54.68 -11.03 39.72
CA ALA A 6 -55.87 -10.75 40.50
C ALA A 6 -57.11 -10.53 39.61
N GLY A 7 -56.95 -9.83 38.48
CA GLY A 7 -58.01 -9.62 37.49
C GLY A 7 -58.47 -10.92 36.82
N GLY A 8 -57.56 -11.80 36.42
CA GLY A 8 -57.89 -13.11 35.84
C GLY A 8 -58.63 -14.02 36.84
N VAL A 9 -58.20 -14.03 38.10
CA VAL A 9 -58.87 -14.77 39.19
C VAL A 9 -60.25 -14.17 39.50
N ALA A 10 -60.35 -12.84 39.61
CA ALA A 10 -61.61 -12.16 39.87
C ALA A 10 -62.64 -12.37 38.73
N LEU A 11 -62.20 -12.30 37.47
CA LEU A 11 -63.05 -12.59 36.30
C LEU A 11 -63.61 -14.02 36.36
N THR A 12 -62.78 -14.98 36.74
CA THR A 12 -63.18 -16.40 36.85
C THR A 12 -64.17 -16.60 38.01
N ILE A 13 -63.94 -15.97 39.17
CA ILE A 13 -64.81 -16.06 40.36
C ILE A 13 -66.16 -15.37 40.10
N LEU A 14 -66.15 -14.14 39.56
CA LEU A 14 -67.36 -13.38 39.27
C LEU A 14 -68.21 -14.09 38.21
N THR A 15 -67.59 -14.67 37.18
CA THR A 15 -68.33 -15.45 36.17
C THR A 15 -68.95 -16.70 36.80
N GLY A 16 -68.25 -17.39 37.71
CA GLY A 16 -68.81 -18.52 38.46
C GLY A 16 -69.99 -18.16 39.36
N GLN A 17 -70.02 -16.95 39.90
CA GLN A 17 -71.11 -16.49 40.77
C GLN A 17 -72.34 -15.97 40.00
N PHE A 18 -72.13 -15.24 38.91
CA PHE A 18 -73.22 -14.55 38.21
C PHE A 18 -73.65 -15.21 36.89
N ALA A 19 -72.80 -16.04 36.27
CA ALA A 19 -73.09 -16.70 34.98
C ALA A 19 -72.35 -18.05 34.81
N PRO A 20 -72.65 -19.08 35.64
CA PRO A 20 -71.88 -20.33 35.71
C PRO A 20 -71.82 -21.12 34.39
N GLN A 21 -72.82 -20.96 33.51
CA GLN A 21 -72.83 -21.54 32.16
C GLN A 21 -71.71 -21.05 31.23
N LEU A 22 -71.11 -19.89 31.53
CA LEU A 22 -69.99 -19.32 30.78
C LEU A 22 -68.62 -19.65 31.40
N LEU A 23 -68.59 -20.38 32.52
CA LEU A 23 -67.36 -20.71 33.25
C LEU A 23 -66.38 -21.52 32.37
N GLY A 24 -66.89 -22.39 31.48
CA GLY A 24 -66.07 -23.15 30.54
C GLY A 24 -65.26 -22.27 29.57
N ILE A 25 -65.70 -21.04 29.31
CA ILE A 25 -65.02 -20.06 28.46
C ILE A 25 -64.16 -19.11 29.31
N ALA A 26 -64.68 -18.66 30.46
CA ALA A 26 -63.97 -17.72 31.33
C ALA A 26 -62.72 -18.32 31.97
N LEU A 27 -62.72 -19.62 32.29
CA LEU A 27 -61.61 -20.30 32.93
C LEU A 27 -60.32 -20.35 32.07
N PRO A 28 -60.36 -20.75 30.77
CA PRO A 28 -59.17 -20.67 29.92
C PRO A 28 -58.70 -19.23 29.69
N ILE A 29 -59.62 -18.26 29.53
CA ILE A 29 -59.26 -16.83 29.36
C ILE A 29 -58.60 -16.29 30.64
N GLY A 30 -59.16 -16.58 31.81
CA GLY A 30 -58.62 -16.18 33.11
C GLY A 30 -57.25 -16.80 33.38
N LEU A 31 -57.04 -18.07 33.00
CA LEU A 31 -55.73 -18.73 33.05
C LEU A 31 -54.70 -18.05 32.15
N VAL A 32 -55.04 -17.75 30.90
CA VAL A 32 -54.15 -17.01 29.98
C VAL A 32 -53.83 -15.62 30.55
N TRP A 33 -54.80 -14.95 31.15
CA TRP A 33 -54.62 -13.64 31.80
C TRP A 33 -53.67 -13.70 33.02
N CYS A 34 -53.74 -14.78 33.79
CA CYS A 34 -52.83 -15.04 34.90
C CYS A 34 -51.41 -15.38 34.43
N VAL A 35 -51.24 -15.97 33.25
CA VAL A 35 -49.94 -16.29 32.64
C VAL A 35 -49.34 -15.07 31.91
N ALA A 36 -50.13 -14.04 31.59
CA ALA A 36 -49.66 -12.83 30.90
C ALA A 36 -48.41 -12.17 31.52
N PRO A 37 -48.23 -12.08 32.86
CA PRO A 37 -46.98 -11.58 33.44
C PRO A 37 -45.75 -12.42 33.12
N LEU A 38 -45.89 -13.75 33.04
CA LEU A 38 -44.82 -14.67 32.64
C LEU A 38 -44.50 -14.52 31.17
N LEU A 39 -45.52 -14.39 30.31
CA LEU A 39 -45.35 -14.11 28.88
C LEU A 39 -44.68 -12.74 28.65
N MET A 40 -45.11 -11.70 29.35
CA MET A 40 -44.49 -10.37 29.28
C MET A 40 -43.07 -10.38 29.83
N SER A 41 -42.80 -11.12 30.91
CA SER A 41 -41.44 -11.33 31.43
C SER A 41 -40.57 -12.03 30.38
N TRP A 42 -41.08 -13.07 29.73
CA TRP A 42 -40.38 -13.79 28.66
C TRP A 42 -40.12 -12.90 27.43
N LEU A 43 -41.13 -12.15 26.96
CA LEU A 43 -41.01 -11.20 25.84
C LEU A 43 -40.11 -10.00 26.17
N SER A 44 -39.96 -9.65 27.45
CA SER A 44 -39.10 -8.55 27.91
C SER A 44 -37.67 -9.00 28.24
N ARG A 45 -37.36 -10.31 28.15
CA ARG A 45 -35.98 -10.78 28.31
C ARG A 45 -35.15 -10.25 27.16
N GLN A 46 -33.98 -9.73 27.48
CA GLN A 46 -33.03 -9.36 26.45
C GLN A 46 -32.60 -10.63 25.69
N PRO A 47 -32.53 -10.57 24.35
CA PRO A 47 -32.00 -11.67 23.56
C PRO A 47 -30.59 -12.00 24.06
N VAL A 48 -30.33 -13.27 24.37
CA VAL A 48 -28.99 -13.71 24.79
C VAL A 48 -28.08 -13.73 23.58
N ARG A 49 -26.95 -13.05 23.67
CA ARG A 49 -25.92 -13.07 22.65
C ARG A 49 -25.37 -14.49 22.48
N LYS A 50 -25.24 -14.97 21.23
CA LYS A 50 -24.57 -16.24 20.96
C LYS A 50 -23.08 -16.09 21.26
N VAL A 51 -22.59 -16.83 22.26
CA VAL A 51 -21.17 -16.88 22.61
C VAL A 51 -20.44 -17.77 21.59
N PHE A 52 -19.40 -17.23 20.97
CA PHE A 52 -18.53 -17.98 20.08
C PHE A 52 -17.50 -18.79 20.88
N SER A 53 -17.42 -20.09 20.61
CA SER A 53 -16.45 -20.99 21.24
C SER A 53 -15.42 -21.42 20.19
N PRO A 54 -14.26 -20.72 20.06
CA PRO A 54 -13.24 -21.08 19.08
C PRO A 54 -12.63 -22.45 19.40
N ASN A 55 -12.27 -23.20 18.36
CA ASN A 55 -11.40 -24.37 18.52
C ASN A 55 -9.96 -23.93 18.89
N GLN A 56 -9.09 -24.90 19.18
CA GLN A 56 -7.72 -24.60 19.65
C GLN A 56 -6.90 -23.77 18.64
N GLU A 57 -6.94 -24.14 17.36
CA GLU A 57 -6.19 -23.43 16.30
C GLU A 57 -6.72 -22.00 16.09
N GLN A 58 -8.05 -21.83 16.05
CA GLN A 58 -8.70 -20.53 15.96
C GLN A 58 -8.34 -19.65 17.15
N LYS A 59 -8.41 -20.21 18.37
CA LYS A 59 -8.06 -19.48 19.59
C LYS A 59 -6.60 -19.03 19.56
N GLN A 60 -5.69 -19.90 19.13
CA GLN A 60 -4.27 -19.58 19.01
C GLN A 60 -4.03 -18.47 17.98
N LEU A 61 -4.65 -18.56 16.79
CA LEU A 61 -4.56 -17.52 15.75
C LEU A 61 -5.02 -16.16 16.30
N LEU A 62 -6.23 -16.09 16.85
CA LEU A 62 -6.81 -14.82 17.32
C LEU A 62 -6.00 -14.21 18.47
N ARG A 63 -5.49 -15.03 19.41
CA ARG A 63 -4.67 -14.54 20.53
C ARG A 63 -3.27 -14.11 20.08
N GLN A 64 -2.63 -14.86 19.19
CA GLN A 64 -1.36 -14.46 18.59
C GLN A 64 -1.51 -13.11 17.87
N THR A 65 -2.52 -12.98 17.00
CA THR A 65 -2.78 -11.72 16.29
C THR A 65 -3.06 -10.57 17.26
N SER A 66 -3.77 -10.82 18.37
CA SER A 66 -3.99 -9.80 19.41
C SER A 66 -2.69 -9.27 20.01
N ARG A 67 -1.73 -10.16 20.31
CA ARG A 67 -0.43 -9.77 20.89
C ARG A 67 0.47 -9.07 19.87
N GLU A 68 0.46 -9.50 18.62
CA GLU A 68 1.18 -8.88 17.50
C GLU A 68 0.68 -7.46 17.22
N ILE A 69 -0.64 -7.25 17.21
CA ILE A 69 -1.24 -5.91 17.07
C ILE A 69 -0.85 -5.01 18.25
N TRP A 70 -0.85 -5.52 19.49
CA TRP A 70 -0.41 -4.73 20.63
C TRP A 70 1.06 -4.30 20.51
N ALA A 71 1.93 -5.14 19.93
CA ALA A 71 3.34 -4.81 19.70
C ALA A 71 3.51 -3.59 18.77
N PHE A 72 2.57 -3.32 17.86
CA PHE A 72 2.56 -2.09 17.04
C PHE A 72 2.52 -0.83 17.92
N PHE A 73 1.55 -0.74 18.83
CA PHE A 73 1.40 0.42 19.72
C PHE A 73 2.51 0.50 20.76
N GLU A 74 3.03 -0.64 21.20
CA GLU A 74 4.21 -0.70 22.09
C GLU A 74 5.46 -0.13 21.42
N THR A 75 5.63 -0.37 20.12
CA THR A 75 6.81 0.03 19.34
C THR A 75 6.74 1.47 18.85
N PHE A 76 5.57 1.92 18.39
CA PHE A 76 5.45 3.20 17.69
C PHE A 76 4.89 4.34 18.55
N ALA A 77 4.00 4.07 19.51
CA ALA A 77 3.46 5.10 20.41
C ALA A 77 4.39 5.27 21.63
N THR A 78 5.52 5.95 21.41
CA THR A 78 6.59 6.16 22.40
C THR A 78 6.88 7.64 22.60
N ALA A 79 7.75 7.98 23.57
CA ALA A 79 8.16 9.36 23.83
C ALA A 79 8.73 10.10 22.60
N LYS A 80 9.32 9.37 21.62
CA LYS A 80 9.85 9.96 20.38
C LYS A 80 8.75 10.59 19.51
N GLU A 81 7.57 10.01 19.54
CA GLU A 81 6.38 10.43 18.77
C GLU A 81 5.34 11.07 19.73
N ASN A 82 5.81 11.63 20.86
CA ASN A 82 4.97 12.24 21.91
C ASN A 82 3.84 11.33 22.43
N TRP A 83 4.07 10.01 22.45
CA TRP A 83 3.09 8.98 22.81
C TRP A 83 1.87 8.91 21.89
N LEU A 84 1.93 9.55 20.72
CA LEU A 84 0.93 9.44 19.66
C LEU A 84 1.30 8.29 18.71
N PRO A 85 0.32 7.52 18.23
CA PRO A 85 0.57 6.53 17.18
C PRO A 85 0.82 7.26 15.84
N PRO A 86 1.78 6.81 15.01
CA PRO A 86 1.89 7.27 13.63
C PRO A 86 0.69 6.82 12.81
N ASP A 87 0.50 7.40 11.63
CA ASP A 87 -0.61 7.06 10.73
C ASP A 87 -0.46 5.64 10.19
N ASN A 88 0.73 5.36 9.66
CA ASN A 88 1.11 4.05 9.18
C ASN A 88 2.61 3.79 9.31
N TYR A 89 2.96 2.51 9.32
CA TYR A 89 4.30 2.01 9.13
C TYR A 89 4.34 1.16 7.86
N GLN A 90 5.27 1.44 6.96
CA GLN A 90 5.49 0.71 5.72
C GLN A 90 6.81 -0.04 5.79
N GLU A 91 6.82 -1.31 5.39
CA GLU A 91 8.02 -2.16 5.38
C GLU A 91 8.72 -2.17 4.02
N ILE A 92 7.94 -2.26 2.93
CA ILE A 92 8.42 -2.33 1.54
C ILE A 92 7.96 -1.09 0.77
N PRO A 93 8.79 -0.49 -0.11
CA PRO A 93 10.14 -0.92 -0.51
C PRO A 93 11.23 -0.61 0.53
N GLN A 94 10.97 0.29 1.47
CA GLN A 94 11.86 0.55 2.59
C GLN A 94 11.09 0.89 3.88
N PRO A 95 11.62 0.53 5.06
CA PRO A 95 11.02 0.86 6.35
C PRO A 95 10.79 2.36 6.54
N THR A 96 9.52 2.78 6.52
CA THR A 96 9.13 4.20 6.62
C THR A 96 7.98 4.37 7.61
N VAL A 97 8.11 5.34 8.52
CA VAL A 97 7.06 5.72 9.47
C VAL A 97 6.45 7.03 9.00
N ALA A 98 5.13 7.08 8.83
CA ALA A 98 4.42 8.32 8.56
C ALA A 98 4.25 9.11 9.86
N HIS A 99 5.08 10.14 10.06
CA HIS A 99 5.10 11.00 11.26
C HIS A 99 3.92 11.96 11.34
N ARG A 100 2.71 11.45 11.17
CA ARG A 100 1.45 12.18 11.33
C ARG A 100 0.43 11.33 12.05
N THR A 101 -0.57 11.94 12.67
CA THR A 101 -1.67 11.21 13.33
C THR A 101 -3.00 11.94 13.19
N SER A 102 -4.08 11.21 13.38
CA SER A 102 -5.46 11.70 13.30
C SER A 102 -6.21 11.50 14.62
N PRO A 103 -7.33 12.22 14.86
CA PRO A 103 -8.14 12.03 16.07
C PRO A 103 -8.61 10.59 16.27
N THR A 104 -8.97 9.90 15.17
CA THR A 104 -9.35 8.47 15.21
C THR A 104 -8.18 7.57 15.62
N ASN A 105 -6.97 7.80 15.08
CA ASN A 105 -5.77 7.06 15.47
C ASN A 105 -5.49 7.21 16.98
N ILE A 106 -5.58 8.44 17.50
CA ILE A 106 -5.38 8.73 18.93
C ILE A 106 -6.43 8.01 19.78
N GLY A 107 -7.71 8.14 19.44
CA GLY A 107 -8.81 7.50 20.18
C GLY A 107 -8.68 5.97 20.23
N LEU A 108 -8.34 5.34 19.12
CA LEU A 108 -8.14 3.89 19.05
C LEU A 108 -6.87 3.43 19.78
N SER A 109 -5.78 4.20 19.75
CA SER A 109 -4.56 3.88 20.50
C SER A 109 -4.77 4.00 22.01
N LEU A 110 -5.53 5.01 22.45
CA LEU A 110 -5.95 5.15 23.85
C LEU A 110 -6.78 3.95 24.31
N MET A 111 -7.76 3.51 23.50
CA MET A 111 -8.54 2.30 23.75
C MET A 111 -7.68 1.03 23.74
N ALA A 112 -6.66 0.95 22.87
CA ALA A 112 -5.75 -0.18 22.80
C ALA A 112 -4.98 -0.39 24.12
N ASN A 113 -4.65 0.66 24.88
CA ASN A 113 -4.04 0.51 26.22
C ASN A 113 -4.97 -0.24 27.19
N LEU A 114 -6.27 0.06 27.15
CA LEU A 114 -7.26 -0.62 28.00
C LEU A 114 -7.46 -2.07 27.57
N THR A 115 -7.50 -2.32 26.26
CA THR A 115 -7.58 -3.68 25.70
C THR A 115 -6.35 -4.52 26.05
N ALA A 116 -5.15 -3.92 26.02
CA ALA A 116 -3.91 -4.57 26.43
C ALA A 116 -3.95 -4.97 27.91
N TRP A 117 -4.61 -4.19 28.78
CA TRP A 117 -4.86 -4.59 30.15
C TRP A 117 -5.86 -5.74 30.27
N ASP A 118 -6.94 -5.73 29.50
CA ASP A 118 -7.93 -6.82 29.48
C ASP A 118 -7.32 -8.17 29.06
N PHE A 119 -6.36 -8.14 28.12
CA PHE A 119 -5.60 -9.31 27.69
C PHE A 119 -4.45 -9.72 28.64
N GLY A 120 -4.10 -8.88 29.62
CA GLY A 120 -2.97 -9.11 30.53
C GLY A 120 -1.59 -8.80 29.94
N TYR A 121 -1.53 -7.99 28.88
CA TYR A 121 -0.27 -7.50 28.28
C TYR A 121 0.32 -6.33 29.07
N LEU A 122 -0.53 -5.50 29.69
CA LEU A 122 -0.12 -4.36 30.52
C LEU A 122 -0.72 -4.42 31.92
N PRO A 123 0.03 -4.06 32.98
CA PRO A 123 -0.55 -3.80 34.30
C PRO A 123 -1.27 -2.46 34.35
N GLY A 124 -2.21 -2.31 35.30
CA GLY A 124 -3.05 -1.12 35.41
C GLY A 124 -2.27 0.18 35.62
N GLY A 125 -1.19 0.15 36.40
CA GLY A 125 -0.32 1.33 36.60
C GLY A 125 0.28 1.86 35.30
N GLU A 126 0.66 0.97 34.38
CA GLU A 126 1.23 1.35 33.08
C GLU A 126 0.16 1.90 32.12
N VAL A 127 -1.07 1.38 32.16
CA VAL A 127 -2.21 1.97 31.44
C VAL A 127 -2.41 3.42 31.87
N LEU A 128 -2.49 3.68 33.18
CA LEU A 128 -2.65 5.03 33.71
C LEU A 128 -1.51 5.94 33.24
N ARG A 129 -0.26 5.47 33.31
CA ARG A 129 0.91 6.23 32.85
C ARG A 129 0.84 6.59 31.36
N ARG A 130 0.54 5.62 30.49
CA ARG A 130 0.46 5.84 29.03
C ARG A 130 -0.69 6.77 28.65
N VAL A 131 -1.85 6.62 29.30
CA VAL A 131 -3.00 7.53 29.09
C VAL A 131 -2.65 8.94 29.57
N SER A 132 -2.08 9.12 30.76
CA SER A 132 -1.62 10.43 31.24
C SER A 132 -0.67 11.11 30.26
N LEU A 133 0.34 10.39 29.77
CA LEU A 133 1.33 10.94 28.83
C LEU A 133 0.71 11.34 27.48
N THR A 134 -0.27 10.57 27.00
CA THR A 134 -0.99 10.91 25.76
C THR A 134 -1.86 12.14 25.96
N LEU A 135 -2.58 12.24 27.09
CA LEU A 135 -3.37 13.44 27.40
C LEU A 135 -2.47 14.67 27.64
N ASP A 136 -1.29 14.50 28.23
CA ASP A 136 -0.32 15.61 28.42
C ASP A 136 0.19 16.15 27.08
N THR A 137 0.24 15.29 26.06
CA THR A 137 0.49 15.70 24.68
C THR A 137 -0.72 16.40 24.09
N MET A 138 -1.92 15.84 24.24
CA MET A 138 -3.15 16.44 23.73
C MET A 138 -3.36 17.84 24.31
N ASP A 139 -3.13 18.07 25.60
CA ASP A 139 -3.26 19.39 26.24
C ASP A 139 -2.37 20.48 25.59
N LYS A 140 -1.27 20.07 24.93
CA LYS A 140 -0.35 20.98 24.21
C LYS A 140 -0.73 21.19 22.75
N MET A 141 -1.58 20.34 22.20
CA MET A 141 -2.00 20.41 20.79
C MET A 141 -3.01 21.55 20.61
N GLU A 142 -2.93 22.23 19.46
CA GLU A 142 -3.90 23.26 19.10
C GLU A 142 -5.27 22.61 18.85
N HIS A 143 -6.35 23.20 19.36
CA HIS A 143 -7.73 22.74 19.14
C HIS A 143 -8.59 23.84 18.50
N TYR A 144 -9.62 23.44 17.77
CA TYR A 144 -10.65 24.33 17.25
C TYR A 144 -12.01 23.97 17.86
N ARG A 145 -12.54 24.83 18.75
CA ARG A 145 -13.83 24.59 19.45
C ARG A 145 -13.92 23.22 20.14
N GLY A 146 -12.81 22.80 20.76
CA GLY A 146 -12.68 21.48 21.39
C GLY A 146 -12.34 20.34 20.43
N HIS A 147 -12.41 20.53 19.11
CA HIS A 147 -12.00 19.54 18.13
C HIS A 147 -10.49 19.56 17.90
N LEU A 148 -9.91 18.37 17.71
CA LEU A 148 -8.59 18.22 17.10
C LEU A 148 -8.68 18.36 15.57
N TYR A 149 -7.64 18.89 14.95
CA TYR A 149 -7.46 18.88 13.51
C TYR A 149 -7.25 17.46 12.97
N ASN A 150 -7.52 17.26 11.69
CA ASN A 150 -7.47 15.93 11.09
C ASN A 150 -6.06 15.34 11.06
N TRP A 151 -5.03 16.20 11.00
CA TRP A 151 -3.64 15.78 10.92
C TRP A 151 -2.71 16.65 11.77
N TYR A 152 -1.88 15.99 12.57
CA TYR A 152 -0.75 16.61 13.29
C TYR A 152 0.52 15.85 12.99
N ASP A 153 1.65 16.55 12.91
CA ASP A 153 2.96 15.92 12.96
C ASP A 153 3.21 15.37 14.37
N THR A 154 3.54 14.08 14.48
CA THR A 154 3.64 13.37 15.78
C THR A 154 4.85 13.79 16.60
N ARG A 155 5.85 14.44 16.01
CA ARG A 155 7.09 14.86 16.71
C ARG A 155 7.03 16.31 17.16
N THR A 156 6.45 17.17 16.34
CA THR A 156 6.40 18.61 16.55
C THR A 156 5.06 19.10 17.12
N LEU A 157 4.01 18.28 17.04
CA LEU A 157 2.63 18.60 17.43
C LEU A 157 1.99 19.74 16.61
N VAL A 158 2.60 20.11 15.49
CA VAL A 158 2.08 21.14 14.60
C VAL A 158 0.95 20.56 13.75
N PRO A 159 -0.21 21.22 13.65
CA PRO A 159 -1.27 20.80 12.75
C PRO A 159 -0.84 20.94 11.29
N LEU A 160 -1.08 19.91 10.48
CA LEU A 160 -0.72 19.91 9.06
C LEU A 160 -1.78 20.64 8.24
N SER A 161 -1.34 21.31 7.17
CA SER A 161 -2.24 21.99 6.24
C SER A 161 -2.84 21.01 5.21
N PRO A 162 -4.12 21.16 4.84
CA PRO A 162 -5.07 22.15 5.35
C PRO A 162 -5.54 21.84 6.77
N ARG A 163 -5.73 22.88 7.60
CA ARG A 163 -6.30 22.73 8.94
C ARG A 163 -7.78 22.41 8.83
N TYR A 164 -8.11 21.14 8.98
CA TYR A 164 -9.43 20.59 8.70
C TYR A 164 -10.00 19.87 9.92
N ILE A 165 -11.30 20.04 10.20
CA ILE A 165 -12.05 19.30 11.23
C ILE A 165 -12.96 18.29 10.54
N SER A 166 -12.79 17.01 10.87
CA SER A 166 -13.63 15.91 10.38
C SER A 166 -14.73 15.59 11.39
N SER A 167 -15.99 15.56 10.94
CA SER A 167 -17.14 15.22 11.78
C SER A 167 -17.05 13.78 12.31
N VAL A 168 -16.54 12.88 11.47
CA VAL A 168 -16.37 11.45 11.78
C VAL A 168 -15.24 11.26 12.79
N ASP A 169 -14.05 11.81 12.52
CA ASP A 169 -12.89 11.57 13.38
C ASP A 169 -13.10 12.16 14.78
N SER A 170 -13.73 13.34 14.84
CA SER A 170 -14.10 13.98 16.10
C SER A 170 -15.07 13.14 16.92
N GLY A 171 -16.17 12.68 16.32
CA GLY A 171 -17.19 11.93 17.06
C GLY A 171 -16.76 10.51 17.42
N ASN A 172 -16.00 9.84 16.56
CA ASN A 172 -15.37 8.56 16.90
C ASN A 172 -14.41 8.73 18.07
N MET A 173 -13.53 9.74 18.04
CA MET A 173 -12.63 10.03 19.15
C MET A 173 -13.41 10.30 20.45
N ALA A 174 -14.42 11.18 20.43
CA ALA A 174 -15.22 11.48 21.62
C ALA A 174 -15.92 10.22 22.19
N GLY A 175 -16.48 9.35 21.33
CA GLY A 175 -17.05 8.07 21.73
C GLY A 175 -16.02 7.14 22.39
N HIS A 176 -14.81 7.06 21.83
CA HIS A 176 -13.70 6.29 22.40
C HIS A 176 -13.23 6.86 23.74
N LEU A 177 -13.06 8.18 23.88
CA LEU A 177 -12.64 8.81 25.13
C LEU A 177 -13.62 8.55 26.27
N LEU A 178 -14.93 8.66 26.00
CA LEU A 178 -15.97 8.40 27.01
C LEU A 178 -16.07 6.91 27.39
N THR A 179 -15.76 6.02 26.45
CA THR A 179 -15.65 4.58 26.71
C THR A 179 -14.41 4.27 27.56
N LEU A 180 -13.27 4.88 27.23
CA LEU A 180 -12.04 4.79 28.01
C LEU A 180 -12.26 5.27 29.45
N ARG A 181 -12.93 6.42 29.63
CA ARG A 181 -13.30 6.96 30.95
C ARG A 181 -14.05 5.94 31.79
N ALA A 182 -15.07 5.30 31.21
CA ALA A 182 -15.82 4.23 31.89
C ALA A 182 -14.92 3.04 32.26
N GLY A 183 -14.00 2.66 31.37
CA GLY A 183 -12.99 1.64 31.63
C GLY A 183 -12.07 1.98 32.81
N LEU A 184 -11.50 3.19 32.85
CA LEU A 184 -10.64 3.65 33.95
C LEU A 184 -11.41 3.72 35.27
N SER A 185 -12.67 4.15 35.25
CA SER A 185 -13.54 4.12 36.43
C SER A 185 -13.75 2.70 36.96
N ALA A 186 -13.90 1.70 36.08
CA ALA A 186 -14.07 0.31 36.50
C ALA A 186 -12.82 -0.24 37.21
N MET A 187 -11.61 0.21 36.85
CA MET A 187 -10.35 -0.21 37.49
C MET A 187 -10.33 0.05 39.00
N ARG A 188 -11.13 1.00 39.51
CA ARG A 188 -11.25 1.30 40.95
C ARG A 188 -11.73 0.09 41.76
N HIS A 189 -12.56 -0.75 41.15
CA HIS A 189 -13.31 -1.84 41.80
C HIS A 189 -12.96 -3.22 41.23
N GLN A 190 -12.06 -3.30 40.26
CA GLN A 190 -11.51 -4.56 39.78
C GLN A 190 -10.21 -4.91 40.54
N PRO A 191 -9.87 -6.21 40.64
CA PRO A 191 -8.60 -6.64 41.22
C PRO A 191 -7.42 -5.91 40.56
N VAL A 192 -6.44 -5.47 41.35
CA VAL A 192 -5.28 -4.72 40.80
C VAL A 192 -4.48 -5.53 39.79
N LEU A 193 -4.49 -6.85 39.95
CA LEU A 193 -3.90 -7.83 39.04
C LEU A 193 -4.84 -9.05 38.98
N SER A 194 -4.86 -9.73 37.83
CA SER A 194 -5.60 -10.98 37.63
C SER A 194 -4.64 -12.07 37.17
N ASN A 195 -4.48 -13.10 38.00
CA ASN A 195 -3.55 -14.20 37.72
C ASN A 195 -3.86 -14.88 36.39
N GLN A 196 -5.16 -15.07 36.09
CA GLN A 196 -5.61 -15.71 34.85
C GLN A 196 -5.27 -14.85 33.63
N GLN A 197 -5.54 -13.54 33.66
CA GLN A 197 -5.25 -12.64 32.55
C GLN A 197 -3.74 -12.53 32.30
N ILE A 198 -2.94 -12.36 33.37
CA ILE A 198 -1.49 -12.26 33.28
C ILE A 198 -0.88 -13.50 32.63
N LEU A 199 -1.24 -14.69 33.10
CA LEU A 199 -0.71 -15.94 32.55
C LEU A 199 -1.17 -16.16 31.11
N ALA A 200 -2.40 -15.78 30.77
CA ALA A 200 -2.88 -15.83 29.40
C ALA A 200 -2.08 -14.88 28.50
N GLY A 201 -1.81 -13.66 28.95
CA GLY A 201 -1.03 -12.68 28.20
C GLY A 201 0.45 -13.06 28.03
N LEU A 202 1.07 -13.66 29.05
CA LEU A 202 2.43 -14.21 28.96
C LEU A 202 2.50 -15.39 28.00
N ASN A 203 1.49 -16.27 28.01
CA ASN A 203 1.42 -17.39 27.07
C ASN A 203 1.35 -16.92 25.62
N ASP A 204 0.62 -15.84 25.30
CA ASP A 204 0.56 -15.32 23.93
C ASP A 204 1.94 -14.89 23.43
N THR A 205 2.73 -14.20 24.27
CA THR A 205 4.11 -13.81 23.93
C THR A 205 5.04 -15.03 23.78
N LEU A 206 4.88 -16.03 24.65
CA LEU A 206 5.66 -17.29 24.58
C LEU A 206 5.33 -18.11 23.33
N ASP A 207 4.05 -18.20 22.94
CA ASP A 207 3.62 -18.90 21.73
C ASP A 207 4.27 -18.30 20.48
N ILE A 208 4.38 -16.98 20.41
CA ILE A 208 5.05 -16.28 19.31
C ILE A 208 6.55 -16.58 19.31
N LEU A 209 7.22 -16.51 20.47
CA LEU A 209 8.64 -16.86 20.57
C LEU A 209 8.91 -18.30 20.15
N GLU A 210 8.13 -19.28 20.63
CA GLU A 210 8.28 -20.68 20.25
C GLU A 210 8.09 -20.90 18.75
N LYS A 211 7.15 -20.20 18.12
CA LYS A 211 6.95 -20.22 16.66
C LYS A 211 8.20 -19.72 15.91
N GLN A 212 8.90 -18.71 16.43
CA GLN A 212 10.12 -18.17 15.80
C GLN A 212 11.33 -19.10 15.89
N TRP A 213 11.45 -19.93 16.94
CA TRP A 213 12.53 -20.93 17.06
C TRP A 213 12.19 -22.28 16.42
N GLY A 214 10.91 -22.57 16.20
CA GLY A 214 10.45 -23.83 15.62
C GLY A 214 10.88 -25.03 16.46
N LYS A 215 11.57 -26.00 15.85
CA LYS A 215 11.87 -27.30 16.50
C LYS A 215 13.00 -27.27 17.53
N ASN A 216 13.86 -26.24 17.51
CA ASN A 216 15.06 -26.16 18.36
C ASN A 216 15.07 -24.90 19.24
N PRO A 217 14.13 -24.74 20.19
CA PRO A 217 14.13 -23.61 21.10
C PRO A 217 15.27 -23.73 22.13
N PRO A 218 15.85 -22.61 22.58
CA PRO A 218 16.85 -22.59 23.64
C PRO A 218 16.26 -23.09 24.97
N ASP A 219 17.11 -23.64 25.84
CA ASP A 219 16.66 -24.22 27.11
C ASP A 219 15.99 -23.18 28.02
N SER A 220 16.41 -21.91 27.97
CA SER A 220 15.76 -20.81 28.69
C SER A 220 14.29 -20.62 28.28
N LEU A 221 13.96 -20.78 26.99
CA LEU A 221 12.58 -20.69 26.50
C LEU A 221 11.74 -21.89 26.97
N ARG A 222 12.32 -23.11 26.97
CA ARG A 222 11.65 -24.30 27.52
C ARG A 222 11.38 -24.16 29.02
N LEU A 223 12.33 -23.61 29.76
CA LEU A 223 12.18 -23.33 31.19
C LEU A 223 11.11 -22.28 31.45
N LEU A 224 11.07 -21.19 30.66
CA LEU A 224 10.01 -20.17 30.73
C LEU A 224 8.62 -20.78 30.56
N ARG A 225 8.42 -21.64 29.55
CA ARG A 225 7.15 -22.34 29.33
C ARG A 225 6.78 -23.23 30.52
N LYS A 226 7.76 -23.96 31.07
CA LYS A 226 7.55 -24.80 32.25
C LYS A 226 7.10 -23.99 33.47
N HIS A 227 7.76 -22.87 33.74
CA HIS A 227 7.36 -21.94 34.81
C HIS A 227 5.93 -21.43 34.57
N CYS A 228 5.57 -21.05 33.33
CA CYS A 228 4.25 -20.52 33.02
C CYS A 228 3.13 -21.55 33.21
N LEU A 229 3.38 -22.82 32.84
CA LEU A 229 2.42 -23.92 33.04
C LEU A 229 2.24 -24.26 34.53
N ASN A 230 3.33 -24.28 35.30
CA ASN A 230 3.27 -24.54 36.74
C ASN A 230 2.49 -23.45 37.49
N ALA A 231 2.55 -22.20 37.02
CA ALA A 231 1.95 -21.06 37.67
C ALA A 231 0.41 -21.05 37.70
N VAL A 232 -0.25 -21.83 36.83
CA VAL A 232 -1.73 -21.82 36.65
C VAL A 232 -2.50 -22.21 37.91
N SER A 233 -1.94 -23.10 38.74
CA SER A 233 -2.61 -23.64 39.94
C SER A 233 -2.04 -23.11 41.26
N LEU A 234 -1.13 -22.12 41.20
CA LEU A 234 -0.45 -21.61 42.38
C LEU A 234 -1.26 -20.55 43.14
N SER A 235 -1.00 -20.43 44.44
CA SER A 235 -1.47 -19.30 45.23
C SER A 235 -0.84 -17.99 44.74
N PRO A 236 -1.46 -16.82 44.99
CA PRO A 236 -0.93 -15.54 44.52
C PRO A 236 0.54 -15.30 44.94
N GLN A 237 0.91 -15.63 46.18
CA GLN A 237 2.29 -15.43 46.64
C GLN A 237 3.29 -16.35 45.92
N ALA A 238 2.90 -17.60 45.63
CA ALA A 238 3.73 -18.53 44.87
C ALA A 238 3.86 -18.09 43.41
N LEU A 239 2.80 -17.53 42.81
CA LEU A 239 2.84 -16.95 41.47
C LEU A 239 3.88 -15.83 41.35
N PHE A 240 4.01 -14.94 42.33
CA PHE A 240 5.01 -13.87 42.27
C PHE A 240 6.45 -14.41 42.24
N SER A 241 6.70 -15.51 42.95
CA SER A 241 8.01 -16.18 42.94
C SER A 241 8.31 -16.81 41.58
N GLU A 242 7.29 -17.36 40.91
CA GLU A 242 7.37 -17.84 39.54
C GLU A 242 7.63 -16.70 38.55
N LEU A 243 6.93 -15.56 38.66
CA LEU A 243 7.16 -14.39 37.79
C LEU A 243 8.61 -13.87 37.89
N LYS A 244 9.21 -13.85 39.09
CA LYS A 244 10.63 -13.52 39.27
C LYS A 244 11.56 -14.53 38.61
N SER A 245 11.22 -15.81 38.72
CA SER A 245 11.97 -16.91 38.08
C SER A 245 11.90 -16.79 36.56
N MET A 246 10.70 -16.53 36.01
CA MET A 246 10.51 -16.25 34.58
C MET A 246 11.34 -15.05 34.14
N ARG A 247 11.32 -13.92 34.87
CA ARG A 247 12.15 -12.76 34.53
C ARG A 247 13.64 -13.11 34.45
N THR A 248 14.15 -13.91 35.38
CA THR A 248 15.54 -14.36 35.37
C THR A 248 15.85 -15.20 34.13
N GLN A 249 14.96 -16.15 33.78
CA GLN A 249 15.11 -16.97 32.57
C GLN A 249 14.98 -16.14 31.29
N CYS A 250 14.14 -15.10 31.29
CA CYS A 250 13.99 -14.17 30.17
C CYS A 250 15.29 -13.39 29.94
N ASN A 251 15.97 -12.92 30.98
CA ASN A 251 17.27 -12.26 30.83
C ASN A 251 18.32 -13.18 30.18
N HIS A 252 18.32 -14.46 30.53
CA HIS A 252 19.17 -15.47 29.87
C HIS A 252 18.78 -15.66 28.40
N LEU A 253 17.47 -15.68 28.09
CA LEU A 253 16.97 -15.73 26.72
C LEU A 253 17.40 -14.51 25.91
N THR A 254 17.18 -13.28 26.40
CA THR A 254 17.58 -12.03 25.74
C THR A 254 19.09 -12.02 25.46
N SER A 255 19.91 -12.49 26.39
CA SER A 255 21.37 -12.60 26.21
C SER A 255 21.73 -13.56 25.07
N ALA A 256 21.05 -14.71 24.98
CA ALA A 256 21.25 -15.66 23.87
C ALA A 256 20.77 -15.10 22.52
N CYS A 257 19.79 -14.19 22.51
CA CYS A 257 19.25 -13.57 21.29
C CYS A 257 20.18 -12.54 20.64
N HIS A 258 21.25 -12.10 21.31
CA HIS A 258 22.19 -11.11 20.75
C HIS A 258 22.90 -11.60 19.48
N GLN A 259 22.88 -12.90 19.20
CA GLN A 259 23.41 -13.53 17.98
C GLN A 259 22.30 -14.07 17.05
N GLY A 260 21.02 -13.83 17.39
CA GLY A 260 19.85 -14.35 16.69
C GLY A 260 19.24 -13.38 15.66
N SER A 261 18.05 -13.69 15.15
CA SER A 261 17.35 -12.80 14.21
C SER A 261 16.84 -11.53 14.90
N PRO A 262 16.72 -10.38 14.20
CA PRO A 262 16.17 -9.15 14.77
C PRO A 262 14.76 -9.32 15.36
N LEU A 263 13.96 -10.22 14.78
CA LEU A 263 12.60 -10.52 15.25
C LEU A 263 12.60 -11.29 16.58
N GLN A 264 13.52 -12.25 16.75
CA GLN A 264 13.70 -12.98 18.02
C GLN A 264 14.11 -12.02 19.14
N MET A 265 15.03 -11.11 18.86
CA MET A 265 15.48 -10.10 19.82
C MET A 265 14.34 -9.18 20.26
N ARG A 266 13.50 -8.71 19.34
CA ARG A 266 12.35 -7.86 19.64
C ARG A 266 11.32 -8.56 20.52
N TRP A 267 10.90 -9.77 20.15
CA TRP A 267 9.91 -10.53 20.94
C TRP A 267 10.44 -10.94 22.32
N ALA A 268 11.73 -11.25 22.45
CA ALA A 268 12.34 -11.48 23.76
C ALA A 268 12.33 -10.21 24.62
N GLY A 269 12.60 -9.05 24.00
CA GLY A 269 12.48 -7.73 24.64
C GLY A 269 11.04 -7.41 25.09
N HIS A 270 10.04 -7.72 24.26
CA HIS A 270 8.62 -7.56 24.63
C HIS A 270 8.23 -8.42 25.84
N LEU A 271 8.69 -9.68 25.90
CA LEU A 271 8.46 -10.56 27.04
C LEU A 271 9.16 -10.03 28.31
N GLU A 272 10.41 -9.58 28.18
CA GLU A 272 11.17 -9.01 29.27
C GLU A 272 10.47 -7.76 29.83
N HIS A 273 10.04 -6.86 28.95
CA HIS A 273 9.32 -5.64 29.33
C HIS A 273 8.03 -5.97 30.09
N GLN A 274 7.21 -6.89 29.56
CA GLN A 274 5.98 -7.36 30.20
C GLN A 274 6.25 -7.93 31.60
N LEU A 275 7.25 -8.82 31.74
CA LEU A 275 7.62 -9.42 33.03
C LEU A 275 8.14 -8.39 34.05
N VAL A 276 8.94 -7.41 33.59
CA VAL A 276 9.45 -6.33 34.43
C VAL A 276 8.30 -5.48 34.98
N GLN A 277 7.38 -5.05 34.11
CA GLN A 277 6.23 -4.24 34.50
C GLN A 277 5.31 -4.99 35.48
N LEU A 278 5.01 -6.26 35.21
CA LEU A 278 4.20 -7.10 36.11
C LEU A 278 4.87 -7.31 37.47
N CYS A 279 6.17 -7.62 37.50
CA CYS A 279 6.92 -7.77 38.75
C CYS A 279 6.96 -6.46 39.54
N HIS A 280 7.08 -5.32 38.87
CA HIS A 280 7.08 -4.00 39.49
C HIS A 280 5.72 -3.68 40.11
N GLU A 281 4.64 -3.87 39.35
CA GLU A 281 3.27 -3.67 39.81
C GLU A 281 2.95 -4.51 41.05
N TRP A 282 3.31 -5.80 40.99
CA TRP A 282 3.13 -6.72 42.10
C TRP A 282 3.91 -6.26 43.33
N SER A 283 5.19 -5.90 43.16
CA SER A 283 6.03 -5.42 44.27
C SER A 283 5.44 -4.19 44.93
N LEU A 284 4.87 -3.27 44.14
CA LEU A 284 4.36 -1.99 44.61
C LEU A 284 3.05 -2.12 45.40
N LEU A 285 2.10 -2.94 44.92
CA LEU A 285 0.76 -3.00 45.49
C LEU A 285 0.45 -4.27 46.28
N LEU A 286 1.14 -5.37 46.00
CA LEU A 286 0.83 -6.71 46.52
C LEU A 286 2.02 -7.37 47.23
N GLY A 287 3.20 -6.73 47.28
CA GLY A 287 4.41 -7.29 47.91
C GLY A 287 4.29 -7.56 49.42
N TRP A 288 3.26 -7.03 50.06
CA TRP A 288 2.95 -7.21 51.49
C TRP A 288 2.04 -8.42 51.77
N LEU A 289 1.48 -9.07 50.74
CA LEU A 289 0.56 -10.19 50.93
C LEU A 289 1.24 -11.32 51.72
N PRO A 290 0.59 -11.84 52.79
CA PRO A 290 1.14 -12.94 53.56
C PRO A 290 1.15 -14.23 52.74
N ALA A 291 2.09 -15.13 53.01
CA ALA A 291 2.15 -16.45 52.36
C ALA A 291 0.90 -17.31 52.62
N SER A 292 0.13 -16.98 53.66
CA SER A 292 -1.14 -17.62 54.02
C SER A 292 -2.37 -16.98 53.35
N TRP A 293 -2.19 -16.08 52.38
CA TRP A 293 -3.31 -15.49 51.64
C TRP A 293 -4.03 -16.57 50.81
N ASN A 294 -5.22 -16.95 51.27
CA ASN A 294 -6.01 -18.04 50.69
C ASN A 294 -7.19 -17.55 49.82
N GLU A 295 -7.41 -16.24 49.72
CA GLU A 295 -8.43 -15.70 48.81
C GLU A 295 -7.94 -15.78 47.36
N GLN A 296 -8.80 -16.29 46.48
CA GLN A 296 -8.49 -16.42 45.05
C GLN A 296 -8.46 -15.06 44.33
N THR A 297 -9.19 -14.07 44.86
CA THR A 297 -9.25 -12.72 44.31
C THR A 297 -8.25 -11.82 45.01
N LEU A 298 -7.50 -11.06 44.22
CA LEU A 298 -6.57 -10.04 44.70
C LEU A 298 -7.34 -8.76 45.07
N PRO A 299 -6.85 -7.95 46.03
CA PRO A 299 -7.54 -6.74 46.47
C PRO A 299 -7.64 -5.71 45.33
N THR A 300 -8.70 -4.92 45.37
CA THR A 300 -8.96 -3.80 44.45
C THR A 300 -8.24 -2.52 44.90
N LEU A 301 -8.09 -1.53 44.01
CA LEU A 301 -7.54 -0.22 44.38
C LEU A 301 -8.33 0.45 45.52
N SER A 302 -9.67 0.34 45.48
CA SER A 302 -10.55 0.91 46.51
C SER A 302 -10.34 0.28 47.89
N GLU A 303 -10.18 -1.03 47.94
CA GLU A 303 -9.90 -1.77 49.19
C GLU A 303 -8.52 -1.45 49.75
N LEU A 304 -7.50 -1.37 48.88
CA LEU A 304 -6.14 -0.98 49.29
C LEU A 304 -6.08 0.46 49.83
N ALA A 305 -6.88 1.38 49.29
CA ALA A 305 -6.91 2.79 49.71
C ALA A 305 -7.63 3.02 51.04
N ARG A 306 -8.59 2.15 51.38
CA ARG A 306 -9.41 2.20 52.60
C ARG A 306 -9.39 0.82 53.29
N PRO A 307 -8.28 0.43 53.93
CA PRO A 307 -8.19 -0.87 54.56
C PRO A 307 -9.25 -1.01 55.65
N THR A 308 -10.26 -1.86 55.42
CA THR A 308 -11.21 -2.27 56.44
C THR A 308 -10.52 -3.21 57.44
N LEU A 309 -10.68 -2.94 58.72
CA LEU A 309 -10.14 -3.72 59.84
C LEU A 309 -10.86 -5.08 59.99
N THR A 310 -10.65 -6.02 59.07
CA THR A 310 -11.23 -7.38 59.19
C THR A 310 -10.36 -8.50 58.60
N GLY A 311 -9.09 -8.65 59.04
CA GLY A 311 -8.18 -9.79 58.75
C GLY A 311 -7.93 -10.09 57.25
N THR A 312 -7.05 -11.00 56.81
CA THR A 312 -5.69 -11.41 57.25
C THR A 312 -4.65 -10.54 56.53
N GLY A 313 -4.02 -9.61 57.28
CA GLY A 313 -2.99 -8.70 56.76
C GLY A 313 -3.55 -7.31 56.42
N THR A 314 -3.00 -6.28 57.04
CA THR A 314 -3.33 -4.88 56.72
C THR A 314 -2.27 -4.33 55.77
N PRO A 315 -2.63 -3.72 54.63
CA PRO A 315 -1.65 -3.14 53.72
C PRO A 315 -0.82 -2.07 54.46
N PRO A 316 0.50 -2.02 54.26
CA PRO A 316 1.34 -0.94 54.78
C PRO A 316 0.84 0.44 54.33
N ALA A 317 1.13 1.47 55.12
CA ALA A 317 0.74 2.85 54.80
C ALA A 317 1.22 3.30 53.41
N SER A 318 2.42 2.86 52.99
CA SER A 318 2.96 3.12 51.66
C SER A 318 2.10 2.55 50.54
N VAL A 319 1.53 1.35 50.71
CA VAL A 319 0.65 0.72 49.71
C VAL A 319 -0.68 1.45 49.64
N ALA A 320 -1.25 1.82 50.79
CA ALA A 320 -2.48 2.60 50.84
C ALA A 320 -2.30 3.99 50.19
N GLU A 321 -1.15 4.63 50.38
CA GLU A 321 -0.79 5.89 49.72
C GLU A 321 -0.67 5.73 48.20
N GLN A 322 0.01 4.67 47.73
CA GLN A 322 0.11 4.37 46.30
C GLN A 322 -1.26 4.07 45.67
N ALA A 323 -2.12 3.33 46.36
CA ALA A 323 -3.48 3.07 45.90
C ALA A 323 -4.31 4.38 45.82
N ARG A 324 -4.19 5.27 46.82
CA ARG A 324 -4.83 6.59 46.79
C ARG A 324 -4.30 7.47 45.66
N MET A 325 -2.99 7.45 45.41
CA MET A 325 -2.38 8.17 44.29
C MET A 325 -2.97 7.71 42.95
N ARG A 326 -3.12 6.39 42.76
CA ARG A 326 -3.75 5.83 41.54
C ARG A 326 -5.22 6.21 41.40
N LEU A 327 -5.99 6.19 42.50
CA LEU A 327 -7.39 6.63 42.49
C LEU A 327 -7.50 8.13 42.15
N ASN A 328 -6.56 8.96 42.61
CA ASN A 328 -6.49 10.38 42.26
C ASN A 328 -6.15 10.55 40.78
N ILE A 329 -5.18 9.81 40.25
CA ILE A 329 -4.85 9.81 38.81
C ILE A 329 -6.07 9.40 37.99
N ILE A 330 -6.78 8.33 38.36
CA ILE A 330 -8.01 7.91 37.66
C ILE A 330 -9.04 9.05 37.65
N THR A 331 -9.22 9.73 38.79
CA THR A 331 -10.18 10.85 38.89
C THR A 331 -9.75 12.04 38.02
N GLU A 332 -8.46 12.37 37.98
CA GLU A 332 -7.91 13.41 37.11
C GLU A 332 -8.10 13.06 35.63
N LEU A 333 -7.76 11.83 35.25
CA LEU A 333 -7.91 11.35 33.88
C LEU A 333 -9.37 11.32 33.44
N GLU A 334 -10.30 10.94 34.32
CA GLU A 334 -11.73 10.98 34.01
C GLU A 334 -12.18 12.41 33.66
N GLN A 335 -11.75 13.40 34.44
CA GLN A 335 -12.05 14.81 34.18
C GLN A 335 -11.45 15.27 32.84
N ARG A 336 -10.17 14.99 32.58
CA ARG A 336 -9.49 15.38 31.34
C ARG A 336 -10.11 14.70 30.11
N LEU A 337 -10.48 13.43 30.22
CA LEU A 337 -11.18 12.69 29.16
C LEU A 337 -12.56 13.30 28.87
N ASP A 338 -13.31 13.71 29.90
CA ASP A 338 -14.58 14.41 29.72
C ASP A 338 -14.38 15.78 29.07
N GLU A 339 -13.32 16.51 29.40
CA GLU A 339 -12.99 17.81 28.80
C GLU A 339 -12.62 17.66 27.32
N HIS A 340 -11.75 16.71 26.98
CA HIS A 340 -11.37 16.42 25.59
C HIS A 340 -12.53 15.85 24.75
N ALA A 341 -13.50 15.17 25.37
CA ALA A 341 -14.69 14.68 24.68
C ALA A 341 -15.76 15.77 24.44
N ARG A 342 -15.64 16.95 25.06
CA ARG A 342 -16.58 18.08 24.87
C ARG A 342 -16.22 18.89 23.62
N MET A 343 -16.67 18.37 22.48
CA MET A 343 -16.54 19.01 21.17
C MET A 343 -17.87 19.67 20.76
N ASP A 344 -17.81 20.81 20.06
CA ASP A 344 -18.98 21.57 19.57
C ASP A 344 -19.41 21.07 18.18
N PHE A 345 -20.35 20.12 18.09
CA PHE A 345 -20.84 19.63 16.80
C PHE A 345 -21.87 20.55 16.14
N ALA A 346 -22.32 21.63 16.81
CA ALA A 346 -23.42 22.45 16.31
C ALA A 346 -23.05 23.21 15.03
N PHE A 347 -21.79 23.63 14.87
CA PHE A 347 -21.37 24.35 13.65
C PHE A 347 -21.19 23.44 12.43
N LEU A 348 -21.07 22.12 12.64
CA LEU A 348 -21.02 21.11 11.58
C LEU A 348 -22.42 20.66 11.15
N TYR A 349 -23.46 21.04 11.90
CA TYR A 349 -24.84 20.67 11.65
C TYR A 349 -25.53 21.64 10.67
N SER A 350 -26.20 21.07 9.68
CA SER A 350 -27.04 21.80 8.74
C SER A 350 -28.50 21.66 9.13
N GLU A 351 -29.14 22.77 9.54
CA GLU A 351 -30.58 22.78 9.85
C GLU A 351 -31.45 22.43 8.63
N ALA A 352 -30.98 22.78 7.42
CA ALA A 352 -31.70 22.59 6.17
C ALA A 352 -31.84 21.10 5.82
N THR A 353 -30.78 20.31 5.98
CA THR A 353 -30.79 18.87 5.70
C THR A 353 -31.04 18.03 6.96
N SER A 354 -30.88 18.62 8.14
CA SER A 354 -30.81 17.91 9.43
C SER A 354 -29.66 16.90 9.53
N LEU A 355 -28.60 17.10 8.74
CA LEU A 355 -27.41 16.24 8.67
C LEU A 355 -26.14 16.99 9.10
N LEU A 356 -25.09 16.23 9.41
CA LEU A 356 -23.74 16.76 9.62
C LEU A 356 -23.01 16.90 8.28
N SER A 357 -22.32 18.02 8.10
CA SER A 357 -21.30 18.21 7.06
C SER A 357 -20.19 17.16 7.20
N VAL A 358 -19.52 16.80 6.11
CA VAL A 358 -18.36 15.89 6.16
C VAL A 358 -17.27 16.46 7.07
N GLY A 359 -17.01 17.76 6.95
CA GLY A 359 -16.14 18.48 7.86
C GLY A 359 -16.15 19.99 7.62
N TYR A 360 -15.10 20.64 8.12
CA TYR A 360 -14.94 22.08 8.11
C TYR A 360 -13.48 22.46 7.90
N ASN A 361 -13.22 23.32 6.92
CA ASN A 361 -11.90 23.85 6.64
C ASN A 361 -11.70 25.16 7.43
N CYS A 362 -10.80 25.13 8.40
CA CYS A 362 -10.51 26.26 9.28
C CYS A 362 -9.70 27.37 8.58
N ASP A 363 -8.94 27.03 7.53
CA ASP A 363 -8.17 28.01 6.77
C ASP A 363 -9.08 28.88 5.90
N THR A 364 -10.15 28.30 5.36
CA THR A 364 -11.14 29.02 4.53
C THR A 364 -12.39 29.44 5.30
N ASN A 365 -12.55 28.98 6.55
CA ASN A 365 -13.76 29.14 7.37
C ASN A 365 -15.05 28.69 6.67
N MET A 366 -15.00 27.57 5.95
CA MET A 366 -16.16 27.01 5.26
C MET A 366 -16.41 25.56 5.67
N PRO A 367 -17.66 25.20 5.99
CA PRO A 367 -18.06 23.80 6.03
C PRO A 367 -18.09 23.21 4.62
N ASP A 368 -17.88 21.91 4.52
CA ASP A 368 -18.07 21.21 3.26
C ASP A 368 -19.52 21.27 2.79
N LYS A 369 -19.70 21.26 1.47
CA LYS A 369 -21.05 21.21 0.86
C LYS A 369 -21.68 19.81 0.98
N SER A 370 -20.84 18.79 1.09
CA SER A 370 -21.24 17.39 1.22
C SER A 370 -21.63 17.09 2.66
N HIS A 371 -22.66 16.26 2.83
CA HIS A 371 -23.18 15.85 4.14
C HIS A 371 -23.18 14.32 4.21
N TYR A 372 -23.08 13.78 5.42
CA TYR A 372 -23.32 12.36 5.66
C TYR A 372 -24.81 12.09 5.70
N ASP A 373 -25.32 11.35 4.72
CA ASP A 373 -26.74 11.18 4.46
C ASP A 373 -27.23 9.73 4.50
N LEU A 374 -26.40 8.75 4.87
CA LEU A 374 -26.76 7.33 4.94
C LEU A 374 -26.49 6.72 6.32
N LEU A 375 -27.40 5.86 6.78
CA LEU A 375 -27.29 5.16 8.07
C LEU A 375 -26.13 4.14 8.12
N PRO A 376 -25.84 3.37 7.04
CA PRO A 376 -24.66 2.52 6.99
C PRO A 376 -23.42 3.37 6.72
N SER A 377 -22.91 4.00 7.77
CA SER A 377 -21.72 4.83 7.77
C SER A 377 -21.12 4.95 9.16
N GLU A 378 -19.85 5.32 9.21
CA GLU A 378 -19.07 5.55 10.40
C GLU A 378 -19.55 6.78 11.21
N ILE A 379 -20.22 7.75 10.56
CA ILE A 379 -20.82 8.92 11.23
C ILE A 379 -21.94 8.55 12.23
N ARG A 380 -22.40 7.29 12.21
CA ARG A 380 -23.43 6.77 13.12
C ARG A 380 -23.05 7.00 14.58
N LEU A 381 -21.79 6.79 14.96
CA LEU A 381 -21.34 7.02 16.33
C LEU A 381 -21.40 8.51 16.70
N THR A 382 -20.92 9.40 15.81
CA THR A 382 -21.00 10.86 16.01
C THR A 382 -22.44 11.32 16.18
N SER A 383 -23.35 10.88 15.30
CA SER A 383 -24.75 11.26 15.34
C SER A 383 -25.42 10.78 16.63
N PHE A 384 -25.16 9.54 17.05
CA PHE A 384 -25.65 9.00 18.31
C PHE A 384 -25.14 9.81 19.52
N LEU A 385 -23.84 10.07 19.57
CA LEU A 385 -23.18 10.82 20.64
C LEU A 385 -23.76 12.24 20.76
N ALA A 386 -23.87 12.95 19.65
CA ALA A 386 -24.32 14.33 19.64
C ALA A 386 -25.82 14.47 20.00
N ILE A 387 -26.64 13.45 19.69
CA ILE A 387 -28.03 13.38 20.17
C ILE A 387 -28.08 13.04 21.67
N ALA A 388 -27.32 12.03 22.10
CA ALA A 388 -27.29 11.61 23.50
C ALA A 388 -26.83 12.74 24.44
N THR A 389 -25.90 13.58 23.98
CA THR A 389 -25.40 14.77 24.68
C THR A 389 -26.24 16.03 24.45
N ASN A 390 -27.38 15.92 23.78
CA ASN A 390 -28.33 17.00 23.51
C ASN A 390 -27.74 18.19 22.71
N GLN A 391 -26.75 17.94 21.86
CA GLN A 391 -26.22 18.92 20.91
C GLN A 391 -27.01 18.95 19.60
N LEU A 392 -27.50 17.79 19.14
CA LEU A 392 -28.29 17.66 17.92
C LEU A 392 -29.71 17.15 18.22
N PRO A 393 -30.71 17.57 17.42
CA PRO A 393 -32.08 17.10 17.59
C PRO A 393 -32.25 15.65 17.12
N LEU A 394 -33.18 14.93 17.74
CA LEU A 394 -33.51 13.52 17.44
C LEU A 394 -33.78 13.26 15.94
N LYS A 395 -34.37 14.23 15.24
CA LYS A 395 -34.64 14.14 13.80
C LYS A 395 -33.39 13.87 12.95
N SER A 396 -32.20 14.23 13.44
CA SER A 396 -30.94 14.00 12.72
C SER A 396 -30.65 12.50 12.52
N TRP A 397 -30.97 11.65 13.50
CA TRP A 397 -30.82 10.19 13.35
C TRP A 397 -31.71 9.63 12.23
N TYR A 398 -32.94 10.13 12.13
CA TYR A 398 -33.91 9.68 11.14
C TYR A 398 -33.73 10.35 9.77
N ALA A 399 -32.92 11.41 9.68
CA ALA A 399 -32.54 12.04 8.42
C ALA A 399 -31.52 11.20 7.65
N LEU A 400 -30.74 10.35 8.33
CA LEU A 400 -29.87 9.37 7.65
C LEU A 400 -30.72 8.42 6.78
N GLY A 401 -30.35 8.23 5.53
CA GLY A 401 -31.07 7.40 4.58
C GLY A 401 -30.98 5.91 4.92
N ARG A 402 -32.11 5.20 4.79
CA ARG A 402 -32.17 3.73 4.81
C ARG A 402 -32.41 3.23 3.38
N LEU A 403 -31.37 3.24 2.55
CA LEU A 403 -31.47 2.78 1.16
C LEU A 403 -31.42 1.27 1.11
N PHE A 404 -32.59 0.64 1.05
CA PHE A 404 -32.69 -0.80 0.95
C PHE A 404 -32.53 -1.30 -0.49
N THR A 405 -31.86 -2.42 -0.65
CA THR A 405 -31.69 -3.13 -1.91
C THR A 405 -31.88 -4.64 -1.68
N THR A 406 -32.12 -5.38 -2.76
CA THR A 406 -32.17 -6.85 -2.73
C THR A 406 -30.93 -7.41 -3.39
N ILE A 407 -30.24 -8.28 -2.67
CA ILE A 407 -29.09 -9.04 -3.16
C ILE A 407 -29.38 -10.52 -2.87
N ASP A 408 -29.43 -11.35 -3.91
CA ASP A 408 -29.68 -12.80 -3.77
C ASP A 408 -30.95 -13.16 -2.96
N ASN A 409 -32.02 -12.35 -3.11
CA ASN A 409 -33.28 -12.41 -2.34
C ASN A 409 -33.17 -12.06 -0.85
N GLU A 410 -32.03 -11.56 -0.38
CA GLU A 410 -31.87 -10.99 0.96
C GLU A 410 -31.91 -9.45 0.90
N THR A 411 -32.49 -8.84 1.93
CA THR A 411 -32.55 -7.38 2.04
C THR A 411 -31.24 -6.85 2.61
N ALA A 412 -30.62 -5.90 1.94
CA ALA A 412 -29.41 -5.22 2.39
C ALA A 412 -29.61 -3.70 2.39
N LEU A 413 -28.84 -2.97 3.20
CA LEU A 413 -28.76 -1.52 3.08
C LEU A 413 -27.49 -1.15 2.32
N MET A 414 -27.62 -0.13 1.48
CA MET A 414 -26.49 0.46 0.76
C MET A 414 -25.81 1.56 1.56
N SER A 415 -24.49 1.61 1.46
CA SER A 415 -23.63 2.71 1.89
C SER A 415 -23.08 3.46 0.67
N TRP A 416 -22.23 4.46 0.88
CA TRP A 416 -21.70 5.24 -0.24
C TRP A 416 -20.66 4.44 -1.03
N SER A 417 -19.63 3.91 -0.35
CA SER A 417 -18.58 3.11 -1.01
C SER A 417 -18.86 1.61 -1.01
N GLY A 418 -19.68 1.09 -0.10
CA GLY A 418 -19.85 -0.35 0.08
C GLY A 418 -18.70 -1.00 0.86
N SER A 419 -17.98 -0.21 1.65
CA SER A 419 -16.81 -0.63 2.43
C SER A 419 -17.25 -1.29 3.74
N MET A 420 -16.58 -2.36 4.18
CA MET A 420 -16.98 -3.09 5.39
C MET A 420 -16.97 -2.21 6.65
N PHE A 421 -16.03 -1.27 6.76
CA PHE A 421 -15.90 -0.44 7.95
C PHE A 421 -17.12 0.46 8.21
N GLU A 422 -17.78 0.98 7.17
CA GLU A 422 -18.97 1.85 7.26
C GLU A 422 -20.07 1.16 8.09
N TYR A 423 -20.17 -0.16 7.98
CA TYR A 423 -21.14 -0.98 8.68
C TYR A 423 -20.67 -1.33 10.10
N LEU A 424 -19.41 -1.77 10.25
CA LEU A 424 -18.95 -2.50 11.42
C LEU A 424 -18.12 -1.66 12.41
N MET A 425 -17.45 -0.59 11.98
CA MET A 425 -16.61 0.22 12.86
C MET A 425 -17.38 0.73 14.10
N PRO A 426 -18.59 1.30 13.99
CA PRO A 426 -19.29 1.78 15.18
C PRO A 426 -19.64 0.66 16.18
N ASN A 427 -19.75 -0.59 15.74
CA ASN A 427 -20.08 -1.74 16.59
C ASN A 427 -18.93 -2.14 17.54
N LEU A 428 -17.74 -1.56 17.38
CA LEU A 428 -16.63 -1.73 18.32
C LEU A 428 -17.00 -1.27 19.73
N VAL A 429 -17.78 -0.19 19.84
CA VAL A 429 -18.27 0.36 21.12
C VAL A 429 -19.79 0.38 21.23
N MET A 430 -20.52 0.53 20.11
CA MET A 430 -21.98 0.56 20.12
C MET A 430 -22.56 -0.87 20.15
N PRO A 431 -23.48 -1.20 21.07
CA PRO A 431 -24.16 -2.49 21.05
C PRO A 431 -25.08 -2.65 19.85
N THR A 432 -25.19 -3.88 19.35
CA THR A 432 -26.21 -4.32 18.40
C THR A 432 -27.19 -5.28 19.09
N TRP A 433 -28.47 -5.19 18.71
CA TRP A 433 -29.52 -6.05 19.27
C TRP A 433 -30.00 -7.03 18.20
N PRO A 434 -30.12 -8.33 18.52
CA PRO A 434 -30.58 -9.32 17.57
C PRO A 434 -31.92 -8.97 16.92
N GLY A 435 -31.97 -8.99 15.59
CA GLY A 435 -33.14 -8.66 14.79
C GLY A 435 -33.46 -7.16 14.68
N SER A 436 -32.56 -6.29 15.12
CA SER A 436 -32.64 -4.85 14.81
C SER A 436 -32.13 -4.57 13.40
N LEU A 437 -32.49 -3.41 12.85
CA LEU A 437 -32.04 -2.93 11.54
C LEU A 437 -30.51 -2.93 11.45
N LEU A 438 -29.81 -2.52 12.51
CA LEU A 438 -28.34 -2.47 12.52
C LEU A 438 -27.70 -3.88 12.55
N ASP A 439 -28.37 -4.84 13.19
CA ASP A 439 -27.93 -6.24 13.19
C ASP A 439 -28.11 -6.87 11.80
N GLU A 440 -29.30 -6.78 11.22
CA GLU A 440 -29.59 -7.28 9.86
C GLU A 440 -28.67 -6.62 8.82
N MET A 441 -28.49 -5.30 8.91
CA MET A 441 -27.55 -4.56 8.07
C MET A 441 -26.12 -5.12 8.15
N SER A 442 -25.63 -5.37 9.37
CA SER A 442 -24.27 -5.91 9.59
C SER A 442 -24.14 -7.33 9.02
N GLN A 443 -25.17 -8.16 9.19
CA GLN A 443 -25.21 -9.53 8.66
C GLN A 443 -25.22 -9.54 7.13
N SER A 444 -26.11 -8.77 6.50
CA SER A 444 -26.22 -8.69 5.03
C SER A 444 -24.93 -8.16 4.39
N ALA A 445 -24.27 -7.16 4.99
CA ALA A 445 -23.01 -6.64 4.49
C ALA A 445 -21.89 -7.71 4.50
N VAL A 446 -21.73 -8.43 5.62
CA VAL A 446 -20.74 -9.52 5.74
C VAL A 446 -21.06 -10.66 4.77
N MET A 447 -22.34 -11.02 4.63
CA MET A 447 -22.75 -12.08 3.70
C MET A 447 -22.48 -11.71 2.24
N ARG A 448 -22.78 -10.47 1.82
CA ARG A 448 -22.46 -10.03 0.45
C ARG A 448 -20.96 -10.01 0.18
N GLN A 449 -20.15 -9.58 1.14
CA GLN A 449 -18.68 -9.64 1.05
C GLN A 449 -18.16 -11.07 0.86
N ILE A 450 -18.72 -12.05 1.60
CA ILE A 450 -18.39 -13.47 1.44
C ILE A 450 -18.77 -13.98 0.04
N HIS A 451 -19.97 -13.64 -0.45
CA HIS A 451 -20.41 -14.05 -1.80
C HIS A 451 -19.52 -13.45 -2.89
N TRP A 452 -19.18 -12.16 -2.79
CA TRP A 452 -18.28 -11.50 -3.73
C TRP A 452 -16.89 -12.14 -3.77
N GLY A 453 -16.31 -12.46 -2.62
CA GLY A 453 -15.04 -13.19 -2.55
C GLY A 453 -15.11 -14.56 -3.23
N LYS A 454 -16.24 -15.28 -3.08
CA LYS A 454 -16.47 -16.57 -3.75
C LYS A 454 -16.63 -16.42 -5.26
N GLU A 455 -17.42 -15.46 -5.73
CA GLU A 455 -17.61 -15.14 -7.17
C GLU A 455 -16.26 -14.85 -7.84
N ARG A 456 -15.40 -14.06 -7.16
CA ARG A 456 -14.08 -13.69 -7.64
C ARG A 456 -13.00 -14.75 -7.40
N GLY A 457 -13.29 -15.80 -6.63
CA GLY A 457 -12.34 -16.87 -6.33
C GLY A 457 -11.21 -16.48 -5.36
N VAL A 458 -11.34 -15.39 -4.60
CA VAL A 458 -10.32 -14.82 -3.71
C VAL A 458 -10.82 -14.73 -2.26
N PRO A 459 -9.99 -14.45 -1.25
CA PRO A 459 -10.49 -14.14 0.10
C PRO A 459 -11.44 -12.93 0.08
N TRP A 460 -12.22 -12.75 1.14
CA TRP A 460 -13.14 -11.60 1.28
C TRP A 460 -12.67 -10.61 2.36
N GLY A 461 -13.31 -9.44 2.45
CA GLY A 461 -12.92 -8.36 3.37
C GLY A 461 -12.48 -7.10 2.62
N VAL A 462 -13.31 -6.59 1.72
CA VAL A 462 -13.05 -5.36 0.97
C VAL A 462 -13.46 -4.15 1.81
N SER A 463 -12.55 -3.22 1.99
CA SER A 463 -12.77 -1.96 2.71
C SER A 463 -11.71 -0.94 2.29
N GLU A 464 -11.83 0.30 2.74
CA GLU A 464 -10.77 1.31 2.66
C GLU A 464 -9.43 0.76 3.15
N SER A 465 -8.40 0.91 2.32
CA SER A 465 -7.09 0.35 2.63
C SER A 465 -6.00 0.92 1.74
N GLY A 466 -4.75 0.68 2.16
CA GLY A 466 -3.61 0.77 1.28
C GLY A 466 -3.72 -0.24 0.13
N TYR A 467 -3.28 0.13 -1.07
CA TYR A 467 -3.28 -0.75 -2.25
C TYR A 467 -1.92 -0.76 -2.94
N HIS A 468 -1.68 -1.74 -3.83
CA HIS A 468 -0.36 -1.95 -4.43
C HIS A 468 -0.09 -0.94 -5.57
N ALA A 469 0.14 0.31 -5.17
CA ALA A 469 0.65 1.37 -6.02
C ALA A 469 1.42 2.37 -5.16
N PHE A 470 2.39 3.03 -5.79
CA PHE A 470 3.32 3.92 -5.10
C PHE A 470 3.20 5.37 -5.61
N ASP A 471 3.38 6.34 -4.72
CA ASP A 471 3.68 7.72 -5.12
C ASP A 471 5.16 7.89 -5.53
N VAL A 472 5.53 9.12 -5.88
CA VAL A 472 6.90 9.52 -6.24
C VAL A 472 7.89 9.27 -5.10
N GLN A 473 7.42 9.24 -3.85
CA GLN A 473 8.23 8.98 -2.66
C GLN A 473 8.21 7.49 -2.25
N HIS A 474 7.64 6.62 -3.09
CA HIS A 474 7.51 5.19 -2.85
C HIS A 474 6.63 4.81 -1.65
N ASN A 475 5.63 5.62 -1.30
CA ASN A 475 4.63 5.25 -0.30
C ASN A 475 3.42 4.57 -0.97
N TYR A 476 2.91 3.52 -0.34
CA TYR A 476 1.65 2.91 -0.73
C TYR A 476 0.52 3.95 -0.71
N GLN A 477 -0.29 3.92 -1.76
CA GLN A 477 -1.45 4.78 -1.88
C GLN A 477 -2.65 4.20 -1.13
N TYR A 478 -3.58 5.06 -0.71
CA TYR A 478 -4.74 4.70 0.11
C TYR A 478 -6.04 5.16 -0.55
N GLN A 479 -7.07 4.32 -0.53
CA GLN A 479 -8.38 4.64 -1.10
C GLN A 479 -9.49 3.79 -0.47
N ALA A 480 -10.73 4.30 -0.49
CA ALA A 480 -11.93 3.53 -0.18
C ALA A 480 -12.29 2.51 -1.29
N PHE A 481 -12.38 1.23 -0.92
CA PHE A 481 -12.86 0.13 -1.77
C PHE A 481 -14.15 -0.45 -1.21
N GLY A 482 -15.03 -0.97 -2.06
CA GLY A 482 -16.25 -1.62 -1.61
C GLY A 482 -16.80 -2.61 -2.62
N VAL A 483 -17.83 -3.34 -2.21
CA VAL A 483 -18.38 -4.46 -2.98
C VAL A 483 -19.57 -4.01 -3.84
N PRO A 484 -19.64 -4.42 -5.11
CA PRO A 484 -20.81 -4.16 -5.96
C PRO A 484 -22.10 -4.66 -5.30
N GLY A 485 -23.13 -3.82 -5.31
CA GLY A 485 -24.42 -4.07 -4.66
C GLY A 485 -24.55 -3.46 -3.26
N LEU A 486 -23.44 -3.17 -2.55
CA LEU A 486 -23.47 -2.47 -1.26
C LEU A 486 -23.17 -0.97 -1.37
N GLY A 487 -22.51 -0.53 -2.44
CA GLY A 487 -22.11 0.87 -2.63
C GLY A 487 -22.85 1.59 -3.76
N LEU A 488 -23.02 2.91 -3.62
CA LEU A 488 -23.55 3.79 -4.67
C LEU A 488 -22.47 4.26 -5.67
N ARG A 489 -21.19 4.23 -5.25
CA ARG A 489 -20.05 4.62 -6.08
C ARG A 489 -19.97 3.76 -7.36
N ARG A 490 -19.61 4.40 -8.49
CA ARG A 490 -19.33 3.71 -9.76
C ARG A 490 -17.95 3.06 -9.77
N GLY A 491 -17.78 1.99 -10.55
CA GLY A 491 -16.48 1.32 -10.73
C GLY A 491 -16.03 0.46 -9.55
N LEU A 492 -16.93 0.11 -8.62
CA LEU A 492 -16.60 -0.75 -7.47
C LEU A 492 -16.16 -2.17 -7.88
N ALA A 493 -16.43 -2.59 -9.11
CA ALA A 493 -15.99 -3.87 -9.65
C ALA A 493 -14.58 -3.82 -10.28
N ASP A 494 -14.04 -2.62 -10.53
CA ASP A 494 -12.80 -2.42 -11.29
C ASP A 494 -11.57 -2.73 -10.44
N ASP A 495 -11.62 -2.40 -9.14
CA ASP A 495 -10.58 -2.69 -8.17
C ASP A 495 -10.98 -3.89 -7.30
N MET A 496 -10.04 -4.80 -7.04
CA MET A 496 -10.26 -5.91 -6.10
C MET A 496 -9.16 -5.93 -5.05
N VAL A 497 -9.39 -5.23 -3.95
CA VAL A 497 -8.44 -5.12 -2.83
C VAL A 497 -9.06 -5.73 -1.57
N VAL A 498 -8.39 -6.70 -0.98
CA VAL A 498 -8.85 -7.41 0.22
C VAL A 498 -8.01 -6.96 1.41
N ALA A 499 -8.65 -6.33 2.39
CA ALA A 499 -8.04 -5.81 3.61
C ALA A 499 -8.31 -6.76 4.79
N PRO A 500 -7.30 -7.42 5.38
CA PRO A 500 -7.50 -8.36 6.49
C PRO A 500 -8.22 -7.78 7.70
N TYR A 501 -8.02 -6.49 8.02
CA TYR A 501 -8.70 -5.86 9.16
C TYR A 501 -10.23 -5.83 9.01
N ALA A 502 -10.76 -5.77 7.78
CA ALA A 502 -12.18 -5.88 7.51
C ALA A 502 -12.73 -7.28 7.85
N THR A 503 -11.92 -8.32 7.65
CA THR A 503 -12.26 -9.68 8.11
C THR A 503 -12.21 -9.76 9.63
N LEU A 504 -11.25 -9.07 10.28
CA LEU A 504 -11.18 -8.99 11.75
C LEU A 504 -12.41 -8.28 12.33
N LEU A 505 -12.90 -7.20 11.72
CA LEU A 505 -14.17 -6.56 12.12
C LEU A 505 -15.35 -7.53 12.01
N ALA A 506 -15.40 -8.35 10.96
CA ALA A 506 -16.46 -9.33 10.75
C ALA A 506 -16.48 -10.46 11.81
N LEU A 507 -15.46 -10.58 12.66
CA LEU A 507 -15.49 -11.47 13.84
C LEU A 507 -16.68 -11.14 14.77
N MET A 508 -17.07 -9.86 14.87
CA MET A 508 -18.19 -9.43 15.73
C MET A 508 -19.56 -9.95 15.25
N VAL A 509 -19.66 -10.31 13.97
CA VAL A 509 -20.91 -10.70 13.31
C VAL A 509 -20.92 -12.20 13.01
N SER A 510 -19.89 -12.71 12.33
CA SER A 510 -19.80 -14.11 11.88
C SER A 510 -18.42 -14.70 12.16
N PRO A 511 -18.08 -14.94 13.44
CA PRO A 511 -16.71 -15.29 13.87
C PRO A 511 -16.16 -16.57 13.23
N GLN A 512 -16.99 -17.59 13.03
CA GLN A 512 -16.57 -18.85 12.40
C GLN A 512 -16.06 -18.62 10.97
N LYS A 513 -16.85 -17.94 10.13
CA LYS A 513 -16.48 -17.65 8.72
C LYS A 513 -15.29 -16.69 8.64
N ALA A 514 -15.20 -15.73 9.56
CA ALA A 514 -14.08 -14.82 9.64
C ALA A 514 -12.77 -15.57 9.95
N CYS A 515 -12.76 -16.49 10.92
CA CYS A 515 -11.60 -17.35 11.20
C CYS A 515 -11.16 -18.17 9.98
N GLU A 516 -12.10 -18.80 9.27
CA GLU A 516 -11.81 -19.56 8.04
C GLU A 516 -11.13 -18.68 6.97
N ASN A 517 -11.59 -17.43 6.82
CA ASN A 517 -11.00 -16.49 5.89
C ASN A 517 -9.63 -15.98 6.37
N LEU A 518 -9.43 -15.75 7.67
CA LEU A 518 -8.13 -15.36 8.23
C LEU A 518 -7.06 -16.43 8.00
N PHE A 519 -7.38 -17.72 8.14
CA PHE A 519 -6.47 -18.80 7.77
C PHE A 519 -6.11 -18.78 6.29
N ARG A 520 -7.09 -18.49 5.42
CA ARG A 520 -6.86 -18.34 3.97
C ARG A 520 -5.95 -17.14 3.67
N LEU A 521 -6.17 -16.00 4.32
CA LEU A 521 -5.34 -14.81 4.19
C LEU A 521 -3.91 -15.06 4.68
N GLN A 522 -3.75 -15.73 5.82
CA GLN A 522 -2.44 -16.12 6.34
C GLN A 522 -1.68 -17.03 5.35
N LYS A 523 -2.38 -18.01 4.75
CA LYS A 523 -1.80 -18.87 3.70
C LYS A 523 -1.37 -18.08 2.46
N ASN A 524 -2.03 -16.97 2.16
CA ASN A 524 -1.70 -16.08 1.06
C ASN A 524 -0.55 -15.10 1.37
N GLY A 525 0.08 -15.19 2.55
CA GLY A 525 1.20 -14.32 2.94
C GLY A 525 0.78 -12.99 3.54
N ALA A 526 -0.47 -12.86 4.00
CA ALA A 526 -1.02 -11.61 4.54
C ALA A 526 -0.58 -11.27 5.97
N CYS A 527 0.39 -11.98 6.55
CA CYS A 527 0.85 -11.76 7.93
C CYS A 527 2.31 -11.29 7.94
N GLY A 528 2.58 -10.27 8.74
CA GLY A 528 3.93 -9.85 9.10
C GLY A 528 4.10 -9.74 10.61
N GLU A 529 4.98 -8.84 11.05
CA GLU A 529 5.36 -8.75 12.46
C GLU A 529 4.26 -8.22 13.39
N TYR A 530 3.50 -7.22 12.94
CA TYR A 530 2.43 -6.60 13.71
C TYR A 530 1.05 -7.19 13.36
N GLY A 531 1.03 -8.49 13.06
CA GLY A 531 -0.17 -9.21 12.66
C GLY A 531 -0.41 -9.11 11.15
N PHE A 532 -1.67 -9.02 10.74
CA PHE A 532 -2.00 -8.97 9.32
C PHE A 532 -1.57 -7.63 8.69
N TYR A 533 -0.98 -7.72 7.49
CA TYR A 533 -0.68 -6.57 6.65
C TYR A 533 -1.95 -5.85 6.19
N GLU A 534 -1.74 -4.66 5.64
CA GLU A 534 -2.79 -3.74 5.20
C GLU A 534 -3.77 -4.37 4.19
N ALA A 535 -3.26 -4.96 3.10
CA ALA A 535 -4.11 -5.54 2.06
C ALA A 535 -3.41 -6.56 1.14
N LEU A 536 -4.23 -7.28 0.37
CA LEU A 536 -3.84 -8.01 -0.83
C LEU A 536 -4.56 -7.38 -2.02
N ASP A 537 -3.81 -6.86 -2.98
CA ASP A 537 -4.35 -6.24 -4.19
C ASP A 537 -4.40 -7.26 -5.33
N TYR A 538 -5.61 -7.57 -5.81
CA TYR A 538 -5.90 -8.48 -6.92
C TYR A 538 -6.21 -7.72 -8.23
N THR A 539 -6.01 -6.40 -8.25
CA THR A 539 -6.38 -5.54 -9.39
C THR A 539 -5.43 -5.75 -10.57
N PRO A 540 -5.89 -6.24 -11.74
CA PRO A 540 -5.00 -6.64 -12.83
C PRO A 540 -4.02 -5.56 -13.28
N SER A 541 -4.48 -4.32 -13.41
CA SER A 541 -3.67 -3.17 -13.85
C SER A 541 -2.51 -2.79 -12.91
N ARG A 542 -2.39 -3.42 -11.75
CA ARG A 542 -1.37 -3.15 -10.72
C ARG A 542 -0.42 -4.32 -10.48
N LEU A 543 -0.61 -5.41 -11.23
CA LEU A 543 0.10 -6.68 -11.04
C LEU A 543 1.02 -6.97 -12.21
N ALA A 544 2.13 -7.66 -11.93
CA ALA A 544 3.02 -8.17 -12.96
C ALA A 544 2.44 -9.41 -13.66
N THR A 545 2.90 -9.69 -14.88
CA THR A 545 2.55 -10.93 -15.60
C THR A 545 2.82 -12.16 -14.74
N GLY A 546 1.84 -13.05 -14.64
CA GLY A 546 1.87 -14.27 -13.84
C GLY A 546 1.49 -14.07 -12.37
N GLN A 547 1.41 -12.84 -11.86
CA GLN A 547 0.91 -12.58 -10.51
C GLN A 547 -0.62 -12.66 -10.47
N LEU A 548 -1.13 -13.25 -9.38
CA LEU A 548 -2.54 -13.24 -9.04
C LEU A 548 -2.91 -12.08 -8.11
N TYR A 549 -1.96 -11.68 -7.26
CA TYR A 549 -2.09 -10.56 -6.34
C TYR A 549 -0.71 -10.09 -5.86
N ALA A 550 -0.68 -8.89 -5.28
CA ALA A 550 0.48 -8.35 -4.56
C ALA A 550 0.08 -8.02 -3.11
N VAL A 551 1.01 -8.17 -2.17
CA VAL A 551 0.78 -7.91 -0.75
C VAL A 551 1.22 -6.49 -0.41
N VAL A 552 0.34 -5.71 0.22
CA VAL A 552 0.62 -4.34 0.66
C VAL A 552 1.25 -4.41 2.05
N GLN A 553 2.58 -4.46 2.11
CA GLN A 553 3.32 -4.65 3.36
C GLN A 553 3.44 -3.34 4.17
N SER A 554 2.31 -2.90 4.68
CA SER A 554 2.16 -1.77 5.60
C SER A 554 1.15 -2.11 6.71
N TRP A 555 1.11 -1.28 7.75
CA TRP A 555 0.10 -1.32 8.81
C TRP A 555 -0.34 0.09 9.15
N MET A 556 -1.65 0.33 9.18
CA MET A 556 -2.25 1.59 9.62
C MET A 556 -2.71 1.53 11.08
N ALA A 557 -2.49 2.60 11.84
CA ALA A 557 -2.80 2.61 13.26
C ALA A 557 -4.29 2.41 13.57
N HIS A 558 -5.19 3.01 12.80
CA HIS A 558 -6.63 2.82 12.97
C HIS A 558 -7.06 1.40 12.60
N HIS A 559 -6.53 0.79 11.54
CA HIS A 559 -6.82 -0.61 11.20
C HIS A 559 -6.36 -1.57 12.31
N GLN A 560 -5.16 -1.35 12.84
CA GLN A 560 -4.63 -2.08 14.00
C GLN A 560 -5.51 -1.90 15.23
N GLY A 561 -5.89 -0.66 15.55
CA GLY A 561 -6.75 -0.34 16.69
C GLY A 561 -8.12 -1.01 16.58
N MET A 562 -8.79 -0.87 15.43
CA MET A 562 -10.09 -1.49 15.17
C MET A 562 -10.03 -3.02 15.24
N ALA A 563 -9.01 -3.63 14.62
CA ALA A 563 -8.78 -5.06 14.69
C ALA A 563 -8.59 -5.55 16.13
N PHE A 564 -7.83 -4.82 16.95
CA PHE A 564 -7.59 -5.19 18.34
C PHE A 564 -8.88 -5.15 19.17
N GLN A 565 -9.70 -4.12 18.96
CA GLN A 565 -11.00 -4.01 19.62
C GLN A 565 -11.95 -5.13 19.18
N ALA A 566 -11.98 -5.49 17.89
CA ALA A 566 -12.81 -6.60 17.40
C ALA A 566 -12.37 -7.96 17.96
N LEU A 567 -11.06 -8.19 18.12
CA LEU A 567 -10.53 -9.40 18.76
C LEU A 567 -10.92 -9.47 20.23
N ALA A 568 -10.78 -8.37 20.97
CA ALA A 568 -11.24 -8.27 22.36
C ALA A 568 -12.75 -8.49 22.46
N HIS A 569 -13.50 -7.98 21.49
CA HIS A 569 -14.95 -8.11 21.45
C HIS A 569 -15.40 -9.58 21.43
N VAL A 570 -14.67 -10.44 20.73
CA VAL A 570 -14.98 -11.87 20.64
C VAL A 570 -14.30 -12.71 21.72
N LEU A 571 -13.05 -12.42 22.06
CA LEU A 571 -12.28 -13.23 23.01
C LEU A 571 -12.58 -12.91 24.48
N LEU A 572 -13.03 -11.69 24.77
CA LEU A 572 -13.21 -11.15 26.13
C LEU A 572 -14.65 -10.68 26.39
N ASP A 573 -15.61 -11.12 25.56
CA ASP A 573 -17.05 -10.84 25.71
C ASP A 573 -17.44 -9.35 25.65
N ALA A 574 -16.96 -8.65 24.60
CA ALA A 574 -17.34 -7.27 24.26
C ALA A 574 -17.19 -6.22 25.38
N PRO A 575 -16.00 -6.11 26.01
CA PRO A 575 -15.82 -5.26 27.19
C PRO A 575 -16.02 -3.76 26.87
N MET A 576 -15.70 -3.33 25.65
CA MET A 576 -15.89 -1.94 25.24
C MET A 576 -17.35 -1.56 25.06
N THR A 577 -18.18 -2.49 24.58
CA THR A 577 -19.62 -2.28 24.46
C THR A 577 -20.28 -2.15 25.83
N GLU A 578 -19.87 -2.97 26.79
CA GLU A 578 -20.33 -2.87 28.18
C GLU A 578 -19.93 -1.53 28.80
N ARG A 579 -18.66 -1.12 28.64
CA ARG A 579 -18.14 0.17 29.12
C ARG A 579 -18.88 1.34 28.51
N PHE A 580 -19.13 1.33 27.20
CA PHE A 580 -19.91 2.35 26.52
C PHE A 580 -21.32 2.45 27.15
N MET A 581 -22.00 1.32 27.31
CA MET A 581 -23.33 1.27 27.90
C MET A 581 -23.39 1.50 29.42
N SER A 582 -22.26 1.59 30.11
CA SER A 582 -22.23 2.02 31.51
C SER A 582 -22.54 3.52 31.67
N SER A 583 -22.33 4.32 30.62
CA SER A 583 -22.66 5.74 30.60
C SER A 583 -24.17 5.96 30.63
N THR A 584 -24.65 6.71 31.62
CA THR A 584 -26.07 7.07 31.74
C THR A 584 -26.58 7.87 30.54
N VAL A 585 -25.71 8.70 29.96
CA VAL A 585 -25.99 9.52 28.77
C VAL A 585 -26.22 8.63 27.54
N PHE A 586 -25.44 7.57 27.36
CA PHE A 586 -25.64 6.66 26.22
C PHE A 586 -26.81 5.71 26.42
N ARG A 587 -27.07 5.28 27.67
CA ARG A 587 -28.25 4.48 28.00
C ARG A 587 -29.55 5.21 27.68
N SER A 588 -29.63 6.53 27.86
CA SER A 588 -30.85 7.30 27.60
C SER A 588 -31.23 7.32 26.11
N ALA A 589 -30.24 7.26 25.21
CA ALA A 589 -30.43 7.25 23.76
C ALA A 589 -30.49 5.83 23.15
N SER A 590 -30.36 4.77 23.95
CA SER A 590 -30.21 3.38 23.47
C SER A 590 -31.33 2.85 22.58
N LEU A 591 -32.54 3.42 22.67
CA LEU A 591 -33.67 3.05 21.80
C LEU A 591 -33.40 3.32 20.32
N LEU A 592 -32.52 4.27 19.99
CA LEU A 592 -32.12 4.56 18.61
C LEU A 592 -31.44 3.37 17.92
N LEU A 593 -30.84 2.48 18.72
CA LEU A 593 -30.09 1.31 18.23
C LEU A 593 -30.97 0.06 18.07
N GLN A 594 -32.24 0.16 18.48
CA GLN A 594 -33.21 -0.94 18.50
C GLN A 594 -34.29 -0.78 17.41
N GLU A 595 -34.01 0.02 16.39
CA GLU A 595 -34.87 0.18 15.21
C GLU A 595 -35.13 -1.20 14.56
N ARG A 596 -36.38 -1.50 14.20
CA ARG A 596 -36.74 -2.75 13.51
C ARG A 596 -36.70 -2.56 11.99
N VAL A 597 -36.45 -3.64 11.27
CA VAL A 597 -36.62 -3.65 9.81
C VAL A 597 -38.11 -3.47 9.47
N PRO A 598 -38.49 -2.53 8.58
CA PRO A 598 -39.88 -2.37 8.15
C PRO A 598 -40.41 -3.61 7.40
N ASP A 599 -41.68 -3.97 7.58
CA ASP A 599 -42.30 -5.11 6.88
C ASP A 599 -42.50 -4.85 5.38
N ALA A 600 -42.69 -3.58 5.00
CA ALA A 600 -42.82 -3.13 3.61
C ALA A 600 -41.65 -2.18 3.30
N VAL A 601 -40.73 -2.66 2.47
CA VAL A 601 -39.51 -1.95 2.12
C VAL A 601 -39.58 -1.50 0.66
N ASP A 602 -39.47 -0.20 0.43
CA ASP A 602 -39.27 0.34 -0.92
C ASP A 602 -37.85 0.02 -1.37
N LEU A 603 -37.75 -0.91 -2.32
CA LEU A 603 -36.46 -1.35 -2.85
C LEU A 603 -35.91 -0.33 -3.84
N TYR A 604 -34.70 0.14 -3.54
CA TYR A 604 -33.92 0.92 -4.49
C TYR A 604 -33.48 -0.01 -5.62
N SER A 605 -34.12 0.10 -6.79
CA SER A 605 -33.71 -0.62 -8.00
C SER A 605 -32.65 0.20 -8.74
N PRO A 606 -31.41 -0.28 -8.88
CA PRO A 606 -30.39 0.43 -9.64
C PRO A 606 -30.84 0.56 -11.10
N ARG A 607 -31.11 1.78 -11.58
CA ARG A 607 -31.52 2.03 -12.98
C ARG A 607 -30.46 1.69 -14.03
N ARG A 608 -29.29 1.17 -13.63
CA ARG A 608 -28.19 0.78 -14.51
C ARG A 608 -27.56 -0.49 -13.93
N HIS A 609 -27.44 -1.53 -14.74
CA HIS A 609 -26.67 -2.73 -14.42
C HIS A 609 -25.30 -2.28 -13.91
N PHE A 610 -24.92 -2.69 -12.70
CA PHE A 610 -23.52 -2.70 -12.34
C PHE A 610 -22.86 -3.66 -13.32
N GLU A 611 -21.99 -3.18 -14.20
CA GLU A 611 -21.16 -4.05 -15.05
C GLU A 611 -20.24 -4.85 -14.12
N SER A 612 -20.74 -5.98 -13.63
CA SER A 612 -19.91 -6.95 -12.92
C SER A 612 -19.00 -7.57 -13.97
N HIS A 613 -17.69 -7.40 -13.81
CA HIS A 613 -16.73 -8.23 -14.51
C HIS A 613 -16.99 -9.68 -14.10
N GLU A 614 -17.66 -10.45 -14.96
CA GLU A 614 -18.04 -11.83 -14.66
C GLU A 614 -16.81 -12.73 -14.59
N GLY A 615 -16.70 -13.47 -13.48
CA GLY A 615 -15.77 -14.57 -13.32
C GLY A 615 -14.67 -14.38 -12.28
N MET A 616 -13.97 -15.48 -12.04
CA MET A 616 -12.86 -15.55 -11.10
C MET A 616 -11.69 -14.69 -11.57
N VAL A 617 -10.99 -14.06 -10.62
CA VAL A 617 -9.73 -13.36 -10.88
C VAL A 617 -8.74 -14.38 -11.46
N LYS A 618 -8.15 -14.03 -12.59
CA LYS A 618 -7.12 -14.82 -13.27
C LYS A 618 -5.76 -14.13 -13.10
N PRO A 619 -4.66 -14.88 -13.07
CA PRO A 619 -3.33 -14.28 -13.13
C PRO A 619 -3.20 -13.38 -14.35
N VAL A 620 -2.62 -12.21 -14.16
CA VAL A 620 -2.46 -11.23 -15.24
C VAL A 620 -1.55 -11.82 -16.31
N ARG A 621 -1.96 -11.69 -17.57
CA ARG A 621 -1.12 -11.99 -18.72
C ARG A 621 -1.19 -10.79 -19.64
N TYR A 622 -0.18 -9.95 -19.58
CA TYR A 622 0.09 -9.07 -20.70
C TYR A 622 0.70 -9.94 -21.81
N GLU A 623 0.31 -9.69 -23.06
CA GLU A 623 0.99 -10.31 -24.19
C GLU A 623 2.21 -9.44 -24.51
N PRO A 624 3.42 -9.85 -24.09
CA PRO A 624 4.58 -9.04 -24.38
C PRO A 624 4.85 -9.08 -25.88
N ARG A 625 5.44 -8.00 -26.41
CA ARG A 625 5.84 -7.96 -27.82
C ARG A 625 7.03 -8.90 -28.01
N ILE A 626 6.77 -10.07 -28.59
CA ILE A 626 7.78 -11.08 -28.88
C ILE A 626 8.10 -11.08 -30.36
N PHE A 627 9.39 -10.99 -30.68
CA PHE A 627 9.91 -11.04 -32.05
C PHE A 627 10.86 -12.22 -32.21
N TYR A 628 10.70 -12.93 -33.32
CA TYR A 628 11.55 -14.07 -33.71
C TYR A 628 12.40 -13.77 -34.96
N SER A 629 12.24 -12.57 -35.54
CA SER A 629 12.98 -12.10 -36.70
C SER A 629 13.11 -10.58 -36.62
N VAL A 630 14.21 -10.07 -37.15
CA VAL A 630 14.46 -8.63 -37.32
C VAL A 630 14.02 -8.10 -38.69
N ASP A 631 13.67 -9.00 -39.61
CA ASP A 631 13.29 -8.66 -40.99
C ASP A 631 11.84 -8.16 -41.05
N THR A 632 11.68 -6.86 -40.83
CA THR A 632 10.39 -6.15 -40.73
C THR A 632 10.43 -4.90 -41.61
N PRO A 633 9.27 -4.40 -42.13
CA PRO A 633 9.24 -3.21 -42.99
C PRO A 633 9.84 -1.95 -42.35
N ALA A 634 9.65 -1.80 -41.03
CA ALA A 634 10.37 -0.87 -40.18
C ALA A 634 10.82 -1.59 -38.91
N PRO A 635 11.98 -1.22 -38.34
CA PRO A 635 12.43 -1.77 -37.07
C PRO A 635 11.40 -1.59 -35.95
N ASP A 636 11.00 -2.69 -35.34
CA ASP A 636 10.25 -2.66 -34.09
C ASP A 636 11.10 -2.03 -32.98
N ILE A 637 10.56 -1.00 -32.32
CA ILE A 637 11.28 -0.26 -31.27
C ILE A 637 10.70 -0.49 -29.88
N GLN A 638 11.52 -0.21 -28.86
CA GLN A 638 11.11 -0.01 -27.48
C GLN A 638 11.71 1.30 -26.95
N LEU A 639 10.85 2.19 -26.45
CA LEU A 639 11.27 3.41 -25.77
C LEU A 639 11.30 3.17 -24.25
N LEU A 640 12.42 3.49 -23.62
CA LEU A 640 12.64 3.37 -22.17
C LEU A 640 13.09 4.72 -21.62
N SER A 641 12.63 5.08 -20.41
CA SER A 641 13.08 6.30 -19.74
C SER A 641 12.75 6.35 -18.24
N ASN A 642 13.55 7.10 -17.48
CA ASN A 642 13.26 7.56 -16.11
C ASN A 642 12.81 9.04 -16.05
N GLY A 643 12.57 9.67 -17.20
CA GLY A 643 12.23 11.10 -17.33
C GLY A 643 13.40 12.00 -17.76
N HIS A 644 14.65 11.59 -17.54
CA HIS A 644 15.85 12.35 -17.92
C HIS A 644 16.77 11.56 -18.84
N TYR A 645 17.07 10.30 -18.52
CA TYR A 645 17.74 9.37 -19.40
C TYR A 645 16.70 8.71 -20.33
N HIS A 646 16.97 8.70 -21.62
CA HIS A 646 16.10 8.15 -22.65
C HIS A 646 16.86 7.15 -23.52
N LEU A 647 16.27 5.99 -23.76
CA LEU A 647 16.82 4.93 -24.60
C LEU A 647 15.77 4.50 -25.61
N MET A 648 16.15 4.45 -26.87
CA MET A 648 15.40 3.75 -27.91
C MET A 648 16.21 2.53 -28.32
N LEU A 649 15.58 1.35 -28.30
CA LEU A 649 16.16 0.10 -28.76
C LEU A 649 15.33 -0.50 -29.88
N THR A 650 15.96 -1.10 -30.88
CA THR A 650 15.28 -1.90 -31.90
C THR A 650 15.32 -3.38 -31.58
N ALA A 651 14.45 -4.17 -32.21
CA ALA A 651 14.50 -5.64 -32.12
C ALA A 651 15.86 -6.20 -32.63
N GLY A 652 16.57 -5.44 -33.46
CA GLY A 652 17.94 -5.76 -33.88
C GLY A 652 19.02 -5.48 -32.82
N GLY A 653 18.71 -4.72 -31.77
CA GLY A 653 19.68 -4.23 -30.78
C GLY A 653 20.40 -2.93 -31.17
N GLY A 654 19.99 -2.31 -32.28
CA GLY A 654 20.34 -0.92 -32.61
C GLY A 654 19.59 0.06 -31.70
N GLY A 655 19.93 1.35 -31.77
CA GLY A 655 19.29 2.36 -30.94
C GLY A 655 20.10 3.61 -30.64
N TYR A 656 19.60 4.41 -29.70
CA TYR A 656 20.30 5.57 -29.15
C TYR A 656 20.08 5.72 -27.65
N SER A 657 21.01 6.40 -27.00
CA SER A 657 20.88 6.87 -25.62
C SER A 657 20.99 8.40 -25.59
N ARG A 658 20.08 9.05 -24.88
CA ARG A 658 19.98 10.51 -24.73
C ARG A 658 19.81 10.88 -23.26
N TRP A 659 20.27 12.07 -22.90
CA TRP A 659 20.04 12.66 -21.59
C TRP A 659 19.45 14.06 -21.78
N ASN A 660 18.17 14.19 -21.45
CA ASN A 660 17.35 15.32 -21.84
C ASN A 660 17.50 15.57 -23.37
N ASP A 661 17.94 16.77 -23.77
CA ASP A 661 18.16 17.15 -25.18
C ASP A 661 19.55 16.79 -25.73
N ILE A 662 20.41 16.13 -24.94
CA ILE A 662 21.79 15.81 -25.31
C ILE A 662 21.88 14.36 -25.75
N ALA A 663 22.39 14.12 -26.95
CA ALA A 663 22.70 12.77 -27.41
C ALA A 663 23.98 12.24 -26.78
N LEU A 664 23.91 11.04 -26.22
CA LEU A 664 25.04 10.35 -25.60
C LEU A 664 25.72 9.46 -26.63
N THR A 665 24.91 8.69 -27.37
CA THR A 665 25.36 7.80 -28.43
C THR A 665 24.85 8.24 -29.79
N ARG A 666 25.66 8.05 -30.83
CA ARG A 666 25.32 8.48 -32.19
C ARG A 666 24.24 7.59 -32.80
N TRP A 667 23.23 8.22 -33.40
CA TRP A 667 22.17 7.52 -34.14
C TRP A 667 21.70 8.31 -35.36
N ARG A 668 21.22 7.56 -36.35
CA ARG A 668 20.60 8.08 -37.58
C ARG A 668 19.45 7.16 -37.96
N SER A 669 18.33 7.77 -38.38
CA SER A 669 17.22 7.03 -38.99
C SER A 669 17.67 6.38 -40.30
N ASP A 670 17.82 5.05 -40.30
CA ASP A 670 18.10 4.24 -41.49
C ASP A 670 17.37 2.89 -41.36
N THR A 671 16.26 2.74 -42.08
CA THR A 671 15.44 1.52 -42.12
C THR A 671 16.16 0.32 -42.73
N THR A 672 17.21 0.54 -43.51
CA THR A 672 17.88 -0.54 -44.26
C THR A 672 19.04 -1.18 -43.50
N ARG A 673 19.66 -0.44 -42.58
CA ARG A 673 20.88 -0.88 -41.89
C ARG A 673 20.72 -1.03 -40.40
N ASP A 674 19.98 -0.13 -39.74
CA ASP A 674 19.77 -0.09 -38.29
C ASP A 674 21.04 -0.32 -37.43
N ASN A 675 22.20 0.13 -37.91
CA ASN A 675 23.51 -0.29 -37.40
C ASN A 675 24.15 0.71 -36.41
N TRP A 676 23.33 1.56 -35.79
CA TRP A 676 23.76 2.55 -34.80
C TRP A 676 23.35 2.10 -33.40
N GLY A 677 24.16 2.43 -32.39
CA GLY A 677 23.84 2.16 -30.99
C GLY A 677 25.03 1.67 -30.17
N ALA A 678 24.73 1.05 -29.03
CA ALA A 678 25.71 0.43 -28.16
C ALA A 678 25.67 -1.09 -28.34
N PHE A 679 26.82 -1.67 -28.65
CA PHE A 679 26.96 -3.08 -29.03
C PHE A 679 27.89 -3.83 -28.09
N CYS A 680 27.70 -5.16 -27.98
CA CYS A 680 28.66 -6.06 -27.35
C CYS A 680 28.98 -7.23 -28.30
N TYR A 681 30.26 -7.35 -28.62
CA TYR A 681 30.82 -8.45 -29.40
C TYR A 681 31.25 -9.58 -28.47
N ILE A 682 31.00 -10.81 -28.90
CA ILE A 682 31.40 -12.03 -28.22
C ILE A 682 32.30 -12.80 -29.18
N ARG A 683 33.59 -12.85 -28.87
CA ARG A 683 34.56 -13.60 -29.68
C ARG A 683 35.04 -14.85 -28.95
N ASP A 684 35.04 -15.97 -29.64
CA ASP A 684 35.72 -17.19 -29.17
C ASP A 684 37.22 -17.09 -29.48
N THR A 685 38.07 -17.17 -28.45
CA THR A 685 39.52 -17.05 -28.63
C THR A 685 40.17 -18.31 -29.21
N GLN A 686 39.48 -19.46 -29.17
CA GLN A 686 39.96 -20.73 -29.69
C GLN A 686 39.54 -20.93 -31.16
N THR A 687 38.29 -20.63 -31.51
CA THR A 687 37.79 -20.80 -32.89
C THR A 687 37.97 -19.56 -33.76
N GLY A 688 38.02 -18.38 -33.15
CA GLY A 688 38.02 -17.10 -33.85
C GLY A 688 36.63 -16.63 -34.29
N ASP A 689 35.57 -17.39 -33.97
CA ASP A 689 34.20 -17.01 -34.29
C ASP A 689 33.80 -15.74 -33.55
N VAL A 690 33.05 -14.87 -34.23
CA VAL A 690 32.58 -13.59 -33.70
C VAL A 690 31.06 -13.54 -33.78
N TRP A 691 30.43 -13.29 -32.64
CA TRP A 691 29.01 -13.04 -32.52
C TRP A 691 28.75 -11.70 -31.86
N SER A 692 27.47 -11.32 -31.80
CA SER A 692 27.02 -10.24 -30.94
C SER A 692 25.97 -10.73 -29.95
N ASN A 693 25.85 -10.05 -28.82
CA ASN A 693 24.82 -10.34 -27.83
C ASN A 693 23.40 -10.04 -28.34
N THR A 694 23.27 -9.17 -29.34
CA THR A 694 22.05 -8.85 -30.11
C THR A 694 22.27 -9.13 -31.60
N TRP A 695 21.26 -8.95 -32.47
CA TRP A 695 21.41 -9.21 -33.90
C TRP A 695 22.47 -8.29 -34.54
N GLN A 696 22.36 -6.98 -34.28
CA GLN A 696 23.39 -6.00 -34.58
C GLN A 696 24.57 -6.15 -33.63
N PRO A 697 25.80 -5.84 -34.07
CA PRO A 697 26.14 -5.28 -35.37
C PRO A 697 26.60 -6.32 -36.41
N THR A 698 26.74 -7.60 -36.03
CA THR A 698 27.30 -8.63 -36.93
C THR A 698 26.29 -9.17 -37.94
N GLY A 699 24.99 -9.10 -37.64
CA GLY A 699 23.91 -9.54 -38.53
C GLY A 699 23.91 -11.06 -38.81
N TYR A 700 24.64 -11.85 -38.03
CA TYR A 700 24.83 -13.28 -38.29
C TYR A 700 23.67 -14.11 -37.75
N THR A 701 22.98 -14.83 -38.63
CA THR A 701 21.91 -15.79 -38.30
C THR A 701 22.41 -17.23 -38.38
N SER A 702 22.67 -17.87 -37.24
CA SER A 702 22.83 -19.34 -37.19
C SER A 702 21.49 -20.01 -36.93
N GLY A 703 20.64 -20.11 -37.94
CA GLY A 703 19.64 -21.18 -38.07
C GLY A 703 18.47 -21.24 -37.08
N GLN A 704 18.63 -21.19 -35.75
CA GLN A 704 17.54 -21.40 -34.78
C GLN A 704 17.76 -20.70 -33.42
N ASP A 705 16.65 -20.21 -32.85
CA ASP A 705 16.44 -19.64 -31.50
C ASP A 705 16.98 -18.22 -31.24
N GLU A 706 16.43 -17.23 -31.95
CA GLU A 706 16.43 -15.82 -31.53
C GLU A 706 15.04 -15.43 -31.04
N GLU A 707 14.97 -14.85 -29.84
CA GLU A 707 13.74 -14.35 -29.24
C GLU A 707 14.04 -12.98 -28.61
N VAL A 708 13.26 -11.98 -28.99
CA VAL A 708 13.31 -10.63 -28.41
C VAL A 708 11.98 -10.35 -27.74
N LEU A 709 12.03 -9.83 -26.52
CA LEU A 709 10.89 -9.53 -25.69
C LEU A 709 10.94 -8.06 -25.29
N PHE A 710 9.90 -7.29 -25.65
CA PHE A 710 9.74 -5.90 -25.23
C PHE A 710 8.56 -5.74 -24.28
N THR A 711 8.81 -4.94 -23.23
CA THR A 711 7.86 -4.51 -22.20
C THR A 711 8.12 -3.03 -21.91
N ASP A 712 7.17 -2.30 -21.29
CA ASP A 712 7.41 -0.89 -20.95
C ASP A 712 8.59 -0.68 -19.98
N ALA A 713 8.85 -1.70 -19.15
CA ALA A 713 9.91 -1.70 -18.15
C ALA A 713 11.32 -1.98 -18.74
N GLY A 714 11.41 -2.65 -19.88
CA GLY A 714 12.69 -3.09 -20.42
C GLY A 714 12.61 -3.98 -21.66
N ALA A 715 13.79 -4.38 -22.13
CA ALA A 715 13.98 -5.25 -23.28
C ALA A 715 14.82 -6.48 -22.93
N GLU A 716 14.48 -7.63 -23.50
CA GLU A 716 15.23 -8.87 -23.31
C GLU A 716 15.52 -9.56 -24.66
N PHE A 717 16.78 -9.90 -24.89
CA PHE A 717 17.25 -10.61 -26.08
C PHE A 717 17.77 -11.99 -25.66
N ARG A 718 17.30 -13.05 -26.31
CA ARG A 718 17.74 -14.42 -26.12
C ARG A 718 18.26 -14.97 -27.43
N ARG A 719 19.50 -15.47 -27.43
CA ARG A 719 20.14 -16.06 -28.60
C ARG A 719 20.85 -17.35 -28.25
N SER A 720 20.81 -18.31 -29.15
CA SER A 720 21.63 -19.53 -29.11
C SER A 720 22.70 -19.50 -30.18
N LEU A 721 23.96 -19.32 -29.77
CA LEU A 721 25.13 -19.22 -30.64
C LEU A 721 25.92 -20.54 -30.60
N GLY A 722 25.42 -21.54 -31.34
CA GLY A 722 25.93 -22.91 -31.27
C GLY A 722 25.78 -23.51 -29.87
N GLY A 723 26.90 -23.80 -29.20
CA GLY A 723 26.92 -24.29 -27.82
C GLY A 723 26.84 -23.21 -26.73
N LEU A 724 26.60 -21.95 -27.08
CA LEU A 724 26.55 -20.81 -26.15
C LEU A 724 25.13 -20.23 -26.10
N SER A 725 24.54 -20.17 -24.91
CA SER A 725 23.28 -19.46 -24.67
C SER A 725 23.62 -18.05 -24.19
N VAL A 726 23.00 -17.04 -24.82
CA VAL A 726 23.20 -15.64 -24.48
C VAL A 726 21.85 -15.00 -24.17
N LYS A 727 21.75 -14.38 -23.00
CA LYS A 727 20.60 -13.58 -22.57
C LYS A 727 21.07 -12.16 -22.28
N THR A 728 20.51 -11.15 -22.93
CA THR A 728 20.76 -9.74 -22.61
C THR A 728 19.47 -9.12 -22.10
N GLN A 729 19.48 -8.52 -20.90
CA GLN A 729 18.36 -7.76 -20.35
C GLN A 729 18.76 -6.29 -20.26
N VAL A 730 17.90 -5.37 -20.67
CA VAL A 730 18.16 -3.93 -20.69
C VAL A 730 17.06 -3.18 -19.96
N VAL A 731 17.45 -2.35 -18.99
CA VAL A 731 16.57 -1.48 -18.19
C VAL A 731 17.22 -0.12 -17.95
N ILE A 732 16.42 0.89 -17.65
CA ILE A 732 16.89 2.19 -17.13
C ILE A 732 16.57 2.25 -15.65
N SER A 733 17.51 2.78 -14.85
CA SER A 733 17.28 2.99 -13.43
C SER A 733 16.27 4.13 -13.19
N PRO A 734 15.22 3.89 -12.38
CA PRO A 734 14.31 4.96 -11.97
C PRO A 734 14.94 5.98 -11.01
N GLU A 735 16.02 5.61 -10.33
CA GLU A 735 16.66 6.44 -9.29
C GLU A 735 17.84 7.26 -9.83
N ASP A 736 18.55 6.74 -10.85
CA ASP A 736 19.75 7.37 -11.40
C ASP A 736 19.71 7.39 -12.93
N ASP A 737 20.41 8.34 -13.56
CA ASP A 737 20.52 8.46 -15.03
C ASP A 737 21.47 7.43 -15.63
N VAL A 738 21.06 6.16 -15.52
CA VAL A 738 21.85 4.98 -15.83
C VAL A 738 21.04 3.96 -16.61
N GLU A 739 21.62 3.50 -17.71
CA GLU A 739 21.21 2.35 -18.50
C GLU A 739 22.03 1.13 -18.10
N LEU A 740 21.34 0.06 -17.69
CA LEU A 740 21.94 -1.21 -17.29
C LEU A 740 21.59 -2.31 -18.29
N ARG A 741 22.62 -2.92 -18.89
CA ARG A 741 22.52 -4.07 -19.78
C ARG A 741 23.18 -5.29 -19.13
N ARG A 742 22.38 -6.25 -18.67
CA ARG A 742 22.86 -7.48 -18.04
C ARG A 742 22.95 -8.61 -19.05
N LEU A 743 24.16 -9.12 -19.25
CA LEU A 743 24.47 -10.25 -20.12
C LEU A 743 24.66 -11.51 -19.28
N THR A 744 23.86 -12.55 -19.51
CA THR A 744 24.02 -13.88 -18.92
C THR A 744 24.45 -14.87 -19.99
N LEU A 745 25.62 -15.48 -19.78
CA LEU A 745 26.25 -16.41 -20.71
C LEU A 745 26.27 -17.81 -20.10
N ILE A 746 25.78 -18.80 -20.84
CA ILE A 746 25.79 -20.21 -20.41
C ILE A 746 26.42 -21.07 -21.50
N HIS A 747 27.54 -21.72 -21.17
CA HIS A 747 28.16 -22.68 -22.05
C HIS A 747 27.52 -24.07 -21.90
N ARG A 748 26.88 -24.58 -22.96
CA ARG A 748 26.23 -25.90 -23.00
C ARG A 748 27.16 -27.04 -23.42
N GLY A 749 28.43 -26.76 -23.71
CA GLY A 749 29.43 -27.78 -24.06
C GLY A 749 30.08 -28.42 -22.82
N ARG A 750 30.96 -29.40 -23.07
CA ARG A 750 31.59 -30.20 -22.00
C ARG A 750 32.97 -29.71 -21.55
N LYS A 751 33.59 -28.78 -22.29
CA LYS A 751 34.93 -28.26 -21.99
C LYS A 751 34.83 -26.77 -21.66
N PRO A 752 35.72 -26.23 -20.80
CA PRO A 752 35.77 -24.79 -20.60
C PRO A 752 36.00 -24.03 -21.90
N ARG A 753 35.34 -22.89 -22.06
CA ARG A 753 35.39 -22.06 -23.27
C ARG A 753 35.85 -20.65 -22.92
N SER A 754 36.86 -20.15 -23.60
CA SER A 754 37.41 -18.81 -23.37
C SER A 754 36.80 -17.82 -24.37
N LEU A 755 36.23 -16.73 -23.85
CA LEU A 755 35.57 -15.71 -24.66
C LEU A 755 36.15 -14.33 -24.37
N GLU A 756 36.23 -13.49 -25.40
CA GLU A 756 36.47 -12.05 -25.29
C GLU A 756 35.15 -11.30 -25.49
N LEU A 757 34.73 -10.56 -24.46
CA LEU A 757 33.61 -9.63 -24.56
C LEU A 757 34.16 -8.24 -24.86
N THR A 758 33.65 -7.59 -25.90
CA THR A 758 34.08 -6.23 -26.27
C THR A 758 32.86 -5.34 -26.46
N THR A 759 32.74 -4.25 -25.68
CA THR A 759 31.70 -3.25 -25.88
C THR A 759 32.10 -2.23 -26.96
N TYR A 760 31.12 -1.54 -27.54
CA TYR A 760 31.35 -0.46 -28.49
C TYR A 760 30.16 0.51 -28.49
N ALA A 761 30.43 1.80 -28.34
CA ALA A 761 29.46 2.87 -28.56
C ALA A 761 30.17 4.12 -29.10
N GLU A 762 29.56 4.81 -30.06
CA GLU A 762 30.08 6.09 -30.60
C GLU A 762 29.55 7.28 -29.77
N VAL A 763 30.45 8.13 -29.27
CA VAL A 763 30.08 9.22 -28.33
C VAL A 763 29.73 10.51 -29.07
N VAL A 764 28.70 11.21 -28.58
CA VAL A 764 28.27 12.52 -29.12
C VAL A 764 28.37 13.66 -28.10
N LEU A 765 27.75 13.53 -26.92
CA LEU A 765 27.68 14.57 -25.87
C LEU A 765 27.33 15.97 -26.42
N ALA A 766 26.33 16.05 -27.30
CA ALA A 766 25.82 17.28 -27.90
C ALA A 766 24.37 17.07 -28.40
N PRO A 767 23.61 18.14 -28.68
CA PRO A 767 22.31 18.00 -29.35
C PRO A 767 22.45 17.31 -30.72
N ASP A 768 21.50 16.43 -31.06
CA ASP A 768 21.54 15.61 -32.28
C ASP A 768 21.76 16.42 -33.56
N ALA A 769 21.05 17.55 -33.70
CA ALA A 769 21.16 18.43 -34.87
C ALA A 769 22.59 18.98 -35.06
N SER A 770 23.33 19.20 -33.96
CA SER A 770 24.71 19.69 -34.01
C SER A 770 25.68 18.60 -34.50
N ASP A 771 25.50 17.36 -34.04
CA ASP A 771 26.30 16.22 -34.50
C ASP A 771 25.97 15.85 -35.96
N LEU A 772 24.71 15.99 -36.38
CA LEU A 772 24.27 15.82 -37.77
C LEU A 772 24.94 16.83 -38.72
N ALA A 773 24.99 18.10 -38.33
CA ALA A 773 25.54 19.17 -39.16
C ALA A 773 27.07 19.09 -39.28
N HIS A 774 27.79 18.93 -38.16
CA HIS A 774 29.25 19.02 -38.11
C HIS A 774 29.89 18.02 -37.13
N PRO A 775 29.86 16.71 -37.42
CA PRO A 775 30.32 15.66 -36.49
C PRO A 775 31.81 15.79 -36.16
N ALA A 776 32.66 15.98 -37.18
CA ALA A 776 34.10 16.10 -36.99
C ALA A 776 34.48 17.30 -36.10
N PHE A 777 33.72 18.41 -36.18
CA PHE A 777 33.94 19.58 -35.32
C PHE A 777 33.47 19.31 -33.88
N SER A 778 32.30 18.65 -33.71
CA SER A 778 31.79 18.31 -32.37
C SER A 778 32.75 17.40 -31.60
N ASN A 779 33.31 16.39 -32.29
CA ASN A 779 34.24 15.43 -31.72
C ASN A 779 35.50 16.09 -31.13
N LEU A 780 35.97 17.21 -31.68
CA LEU A 780 37.13 17.92 -31.15
C LEU A 780 36.94 18.36 -29.70
N PHE A 781 35.71 18.55 -29.23
CA PHE A 781 35.45 19.01 -27.86
C PHE A 781 35.32 17.87 -26.85
N ILE A 782 35.40 16.61 -27.29
CA ILE A 782 35.22 15.45 -26.42
C ILE A 782 36.57 14.99 -25.90
N GLN A 783 36.63 14.66 -24.61
CA GLN A 783 37.82 14.12 -23.96
C GLN A 783 37.46 12.86 -23.18
N THR A 784 38.23 11.80 -23.41
CA THR A 784 38.09 10.52 -22.72
C THR A 784 39.14 10.36 -21.63
N GLU A 785 38.77 9.66 -20.56
CA GLU A 785 39.64 9.35 -19.42
C GLU A 785 39.40 7.87 -19.05
N LEU A 786 40.48 7.12 -18.82
CA LEU A 786 40.37 5.74 -18.33
C LEU A 786 40.36 5.74 -16.80
N ALA A 787 39.51 4.90 -16.21
CA ALA A 787 39.51 4.60 -14.78
C ALA A 787 39.76 3.08 -14.56
N PRO A 788 41.02 2.61 -14.68
CA PRO A 788 41.33 1.18 -14.65
C PRO A 788 40.95 0.47 -13.35
N GLU A 789 41.03 1.16 -12.21
CA GLU A 789 40.64 0.60 -10.89
C GLU A 789 39.15 0.22 -10.80
N ARG A 790 38.34 0.78 -11.69
CA ARG A 790 36.89 0.65 -11.76
C ARG A 790 36.43 -0.06 -13.02
N ASP A 791 37.36 -0.54 -13.86
CA ASP A 791 37.07 -1.13 -15.17
C ASP A 791 36.14 -0.25 -16.02
N ALA A 792 36.43 1.06 -16.05
CA ALA A 792 35.52 2.07 -16.61
C ALA A 792 36.23 3.11 -17.50
N ILE A 793 35.44 3.76 -18.36
CA ILE A 793 35.81 4.91 -19.19
C ILE A 793 34.90 6.08 -18.80
N LEU A 794 35.50 7.24 -18.59
CA LEU A 794 34.81 8.52 -18.41
C LEU A 794 34.96 9.35 -19.69
N CYS A 795 33.93 10.10 -20.04
CA CYS A 795 33.91 10.97 -21.20
C CYS A 795 33.20 12.27 -20.85
N HIS A 796 33.82 13.40 -21.17
CA HIS A 796 33.25 14.71 -20.92
C HIS A 796 33.52 15.65 -22.09
N ARG A 797 32.65 16.66 -22.23
CA ARG A 797 32.84 17.73 -23.18
C ARG A 797 33.66 18.85 -22.54
N ARG A 798 34.68 19.34 -23.24
CA ARG A 798 35.50 20.48 -22.80
C ARG A 798 34.64 21.75 -22.80
N PRO A 799 34.53 22.44 -21.65
CA PRO A 799 33.74 23.65 -21.56
C PRO A 799 34.39 24.76 -22.40
N ARG A 800 33.57 25.57 -23.06
CA ARG A 800 33.98 26.76 -23.84
C ARG A 800 34.04 28.01 -22.96
N SER A 801 33.40 27.98 -21.79
CA SER A 801 33.47 29.02 -20.76
C SER A 801 33.52 28.42 -19.36
N PRO A 802 34.08 29.10 -18.34
CA PRO A 802 34.19 28.56 -16.97
C PRO A 802 32.87 28.15 -16.33
N ASP A 803 31.77 28.79 -16.75
CA ASP A 803 30.42 28.57 -16.21
C ASP A 803 29.62 27.56 -17.05
N GLU A 804 30.18 27.00 -18.13
CA GLU A 804 29.48 26.02 -18.96
C GLU A 804 29.46 24.66 -18.26
N PRO A 805 28.26 24.09 -18.00
CA PRO A 805 28.16 22.78 -17.38
C PRO A 805 28.75 21.71 -18.30
N GLY A 806 29.59 20.84 -17.75
CA GLY A 806 30.29 19.77 -18.48
C GLY A 806 29.82 18.41 -17.99
N PRO A 807 28.67 17.89 -18.47
CA PRO A 807 28.18 16.59 -18.03
C PRO A 807 29.17 15.48 -18.38
N CYS A 808 29.23 14.46 -17.53
CA CYS A 808 30.21 13.39 -17.60
C CYS A 808 29.53 12.05 -17.85
N LEU A 809 29.61 11.56 -19.08
CA LEU A 809 29.21 10.21 -19.47
C LEU A 809 30.24 9.22 -18.94
N PHE A 810 29.78 8.07 -18.47
CA PHE A 810 30.62 6.96 -18.05
C PHE A 810 30.12 5.65 -18.63
N HIS A 811 31.06 4.72 -18.84
CA HIS A 811 30.78 3.35 -19.23
C HIS A 811 31.65 2.41 -18.41
N MET A 812 31.05 1.36 -17.85
CA MET A 812 31.76 0.31 -17.12
C MET A 812 31.25 -1.07 -17.51
N MET A 813 32.10 -2.08 -17.31
CA MET A 813 31.74 -3.48 -17.50
C MET A 813 32.17 -4.30 -16.28
N VAL A 814 31.20 -4.87 -15.56
CA VAL A 814 31.42 -5.66 -14.34
C VAL A 814 31.19 -7.13 -14.64
N VAL A 815 32.24 -7.94 -14.54
CA VAL A 815 32.13 -9.41 -14.60
C VAL A 815 31.98 -9.95 -13.18
N HIS A 816 30.88 -10.65 -12.92
CA HIS A 816 30.58 -11.21 -11.60
C HIS A 816 31.26 -12.57 -11.39
N GLY A 817 31.65 -12.85 -10.15
CA GLY A 817 32.37 -14.07 -9.76
C GLY A 817 33.88 -14.03 -10.03
N ASP A 818 34.52 -15.18 -9.89
CA ASP A 818 35.98 -15.34 -10.02
C ASP A 818 36.40 -15.53 -11.50
N ASN A 819 36.12 -14.52 -12.32
CA ASN A 819 36.31 -14.54 -13.78
C ASN A 819 37.07 -13.31 -14.31
N ARG A 820 37.85 -12.61 -13.46
CA ARG A 820 38.54 -11.38 -13.85
C ARG A 820 39.86 -11.65 -14.55
N HIS A 821 39.94 -11.43 -15.86
CA HIS A 821 41.21 -11.42 -16.60
C HIS A 821 41.31 -10.22 -17.57
N ASN A 822 42.45 -9.51 -17.48
CA ASN A 822 42.98 -8.52 -18.44
C ASN A 822 41.93 -7.63 -19.13
N VAL A 823 41.48 -6.59 -18.43
CA VAL A 823 40.66 -5.52 -19.03
C VAL A 823 41.55 -4.60 -19.87
N SER A 824 41.06 -4.23 -21.05
CA SER A 824 41.70 -3.23 -21.91
C SER A 824 40.65 -2.32 -22.55
N PHE A 825 41.09 -1.14 -22.99
CA PHE A 825 40.21 -0.05 -23.42
C PHE A 825 40.59 0.46 -24.81
N GLU A 826 39.62 0.93 -25.59
CA GLU A 826 39.85 1.71 -26.81
C GLU A 826 38.89 2.89 -26.82
N THR A 827 39.42 4.08 -27.11
CA THR A 827 38.61 5.29 -27.22
C THR A 827 38.67 5.94 -28.60
N ASP A 828 39.52 5.45 -29.52
CA ASP A 828 39.63 5.96 -30.89
C ASP A 828 38.93 5.02 -31.90
N ARG A 829 37.88 5.54 -32.54
CA ARG A 829 37.09 4.81 -33.54
C ARG A 829 37.92 4.32 -34.72
N ALA A 830 38.91 5.11 -35.17
CA ALA A 830 39.72 4.74 -36.32
C ALA A 830 40.58 3.51 -36.04
N ARG A 831 41.04 3.34 -34.78
CA ARG A 831 41.80 2.17 -34.32
C ARG A 831 40.90 0.96 -34.10
N PHE A 832 39.68 1.18 -33.62
CA PHE A 832 38.73 0.10 -33.37
C PHE A 832 38.13 -0.48 -34.66
N ILE A 833 37.52 0.37 -35.49
CA ILE A 833 36.83 -0.05 -36.71
C ILE A 833 37.83 -0.38 -37.82
N GLY A 834 38.86 0.48 -38.00
CA GLY A 834 39.81 0.36 -39.10
C GLY A 834 39.32 1.01 -40.40
N ARG A 835 40.27 1.31 -41.30
CA ARG A 835 39.98 1.99 -42.58
C ARG A 835 39.12 1.11 -43.50
N GLY A 836 38.02 1.66 -44.01
CA GLY A 836 37.14 0.99 -44.98
C GLY A 836 36.23 -0.09 -44.39
N ARG A 837 36.17 -0.17 -43.06
CA ARG A 837 35.37 -1.13 -42.29
C ARG A 837 34.20 -0.43 -41.61
N ASN A 838 33.32 -1.21 -41.00
CA ASN A 838 32.15 -0.75 -40.26
C ASN A 838 31.98 -1.60 -38.98
N PRO A 839 31.00 -1.32 -38.11
CA PRO A 839 30.78 -2.10 -36.89
C PRO A 839 30.57 -3.60 -37.11
N ALA A 840 30.08 -4.04 -38.28
CA ALA A 840 29.89 -5.47 -38.56
C ALA A 840 31.20 -6.24 -38.76
N ASN A 841 32.28 -5.55 -39.18
CA ASN A 841 33.59 -6.15 -39.51
C ASN A 841 34.79 -5.38 -38.91
N ALA A 842 34.59 -4.86 -37.70
CA ALA A 842 35.57 -4.03 -36.99
C ALA A 842 36.93 -4.73 -36.83
N GLN A 843 38.01 -3.99 -37.15
CA GLN A 843 39.39 -4.49 -37.12
C GLN A 843 39.81 -5.02 -35.75
N ALA A 844 39.51 -4.29 -34.67
CA ALA A 844 39.90 -4.68 -33.32
C ALA A 844 39.25 -6.01 -32.88
N ILE A 845 38.07 -6.34 -33.40
CA ILE A 845 37.37 -7.60 -33.10
C ILE A 845 38.01 -8.76 -33.85
N GLU A 846 38.36 -8.58 -35.12
CA GLU A 846 39.02 -9.61 -35.95
C GLU A 846 40.45 -9.90 -35.47
N THR A 847 41.23 -8.88 -35.09
CA THR A 847 42.63 -9.06 -34.62
C THR A 847 42.68 -9.72 -33.24
N GLY A 848 41.80 -9.33 -32.31
CA GLY A 848 41.74 -9.89 -30.95
C GLY A 848 42.85 -9.39 -30.03
N GLY A 849 42.94 -9.94 -28.82
CA GLY A 849 43.95 -9.55 -27.84
C GLY A 849 43.66 -8.20 -27.17
N MET A 850 44.67 -7.58 -26.56
CA MET A 850 44.50 -6.32 -25.82
C MET A 850 44.23 -5.13 -26.75
N LEU A 851 43.31 -4.26 -26.34
CA LEU A 851 43.05 -2.97 -26.98
C LEU A 851 44.17 -1.96 -26.71
N GLY A 852 44.17 -0.84 -27.44
CA GLY A 852 45.27 0.14 -27.45
C GLY A 852 45.44 0.98 -26.19
N ASN A 853 44.50 0.93 -25.24
CA ASN A 853 44.45 1.74 -24.02
C ASN A 853 44.62 3.25 -24.27
N THR A 854 44.07 3.74 -25.39
CA THR A 854 44.09 5.15 -25.77
C THR A 854 43.10 5.95 -24.93
N SER A 855 43.47 7.17 -24.56
CA SER A 855 42.57 8.15 -23.93
C SER A 855 43.05 9.58 -24.15
N GLY A 856 42.21 10.55 -23.80
CA GLY A 856 42.46 11.98 -23.96
C GLY A 856 41.65 12.57 -25.11
N SER A 857 42.26 13.48 -25.87
CA SER A 857 41.64 14.11 -27.03
C SER A 857 41.86 13.28 -28.29
N VAL A 858 40.96 12.33 -28.52
CA VAL A 858 40.91 11.49 -29.74
C VAL A 858 40.08 12.17 -30.84
N LEU A 859 40.34 11.85 -32.10
CA LEU A 859 39.67 12.49 -33.25
C LEU A 859 38.20 12.05 -33.42
N ASP A 860 37.89 10.80 -33.08
CA ASP A 860 36.57 10.19 -33.24
C ASP A 860 36.31 9.28 -32.02
N PRO A 861 35.70 9.83 -30.95
CA PRO A 861 35.63 9.17 -29.65
C PRO A 861 34.61 8.03 -29.60
N ILE A 862 35.03 6.90 -29.04
CA ILE A 862 34.19 5.74 -28.74
C ILE A 862 34.39 5.29 -27.28
N LEU A 863 33.47 4.45 -26.81
CA LEU A 863 33.60 3.71 -25.55
C LEU A 863 33.69 2.22 -25.89
N ALA A 864 34.86 1.63 -25.72
CA ALA A 864 35.06 0.20 -25.90
C ALA A 864 35.89 -0.38 -24.75
N ILE A 865 35.31 -1.35 -24.04
CA ILE A 865 35.97 -2.12 -22.99
C ILE A 865 36.00 -3.58 -23.44
N ARG A 866 37.19 -4.18 -23.42
CA ARG A 866 37.39 -5.61 -23.66
C ARG A 866 37.79 -6.31 -22.37
N ASN A 867 37.13 -7.44 -22.10
CA ASN A 867 37.44 -8.31 -20.96
C ASN A 867 37.35 -9.78 -21.39
N ALA A 868 38.30 -10.58 -20.93
CA ALA A 868 38.37 -12.00 -21.25
C ALA A 868 37.79 -12.83 -20.10
N ILE A 869 36.88 -13.74 -20.42
CA ILE A 869 36.20 -14.60 -19.44
C ILE A 869 36.35 -16.08 -19.80
N ILE A 870 36.26 -16.94 -18.79
CA ILE A 870 36.28 -18.39 -18.96
C ILE A 870 34.92 -18.94 -18.53
N LEU A 871 34.17 -19.50 -19.48
CA LEU A 871 32.92 -20.16 -19.19
C LEU A 871 33.17 -21.62 -18.81
N GLN A 872 32.74 -22.01 -17.61
CA GLN A 872 32.69 -23.41 -17.21
C GLN A 872 31.41 -24.07 -17.78
N PRO A 873 31.47 -25.37 -18.14
CA PRO A 873 30.30 -26.13 -18.56
C PRO A 873 29.09 -25.99 -17.61
N GLY A 874 27.96 -25.51 -18.12
CA GLY A 874 26.68 -25.40 -17.41
C GLY A 874 26.60 -24.31 -16.33
N GLN A 875 27.68 -23.58 -16.03
CA GLN A 875 27.66 -22.50 -15.05
C GLN A 875 27.39 -21.16 -15.74
N PRO A 876 26.38 -20.39 -15.30
CA PRO A 876 26.12 -19.06 -15.84
C PRO A 876 27.19 -18.06 -15.38
N VAL A 877 27.62 -17.20 -16.31
CA VAL A 877 28.41 -16.01 -15.99
C VAL A 877 27.57 -14.78 -16.32
N THR A 878 27.44 -13.90 -15.34
CA THR A 878 26.70 -12.63 -15.46
C THR A 878 27.70 -11.49 -15.64
N VAL A 879 27.45 -10.63 -16.62
CA VAL A 879 28.24 -9.44 -16.90
C VAL A 879 27.29 -8.25 -17.00
N ASP A 880 27.53 -7.21 -16.19
CA ASP A 880 26.75 -5.98 -16.23
C ASP A 880 27.51 -4.93 -17.04
N ILE A 881 26.90 -4.48 -18.13
CA ILE A 881 27.35 -3.41 -19.01
C ILE A 881 26.53 -2.17 -18.66
N ILE A 882 27.19 -1.13 -18.19
CA ILE A 882 26.52 0.05 -17.66
C ILE A 882 26.96 1.27 -18.45
N TYR A 883 25.99 2.11 -18.82
CA TYR A 883 26.20 3.44 -19.36
C TYR A 883 25.44 4.43 -18.48
N GLY A 884 26.05 5.53 -18.09
CA GLY A 884 25.36 6.52 -17.27
C GLY A 884 25.96 7.90 -17.43
N ILE A 885 25.23 8.90 -16.98
CA ILE A 885 25.67 10.30 -17.06
C ILE A 885 25.31 11.03 -15.77
N SER A 886 26.12 12.02 -15.43
CA SER A 886 25.79 12.95 -14.36
C SER A 886 26.33 14.34 -14.67
N GLU A 887 25.91 15.33 -13.89
CA GLU A 887 26.34 16.72 -14.09
C GLU A 887 27.85 16.91 -13.84
N THR A 888 28.45 16.07 -13.00
CA THR A 888 29.85 16.23 -12.58
C THR A 888 30.63 14.93 -12.57
N ARG A 889 31.94 15.01 -12.81
CA ARG A 889 32.85 13.85 -12.73
C ARG A 889 32.78 13.12 -11.38
N GLN A 890 32.61 13.85 -10.27
CA GLN A 890 32.53 13.24 -8.93
C GLN A 890 31.27 12.40 -8.75
N GLN A 891 30.12 12.87 -9.24
CA GLN A 891 28.88 12.10 -9.22
C GLN A 891 29.00 10.84 -10.08
N SER A 892 29.58 10.94 -11.29
CA SER A 892 29.83 9.76 -12.14
C SER A 892 30.72 8.73 -11.44
N LEU A 893 31.75 9.15 -10.70
CA LEU A 893 32.58 8.25 -9.90
C LEU A 893 31.81 7.59 -8.76
N ALA A 894 30.88 8.29 -8.10
CA ALA A 894 30.04 7.72 -7.05
C ALA A 894 29.06 6.67 -7.61
N LEU A 895 28.46 6.93 -8.77
CA LEU A 895 27.59 5.98 -9.47
C LEU A 895 28.38 4.74 -9.92
N LEU A 896 29.61 4.91 -10.41
CA LEU A 896 30.49 3.79 -10.74
C LEU A 896 30.73 2.87 -9.52
N GLU A 897 30.91 3.40 -8.31
CA GLU A 897 31.05 2.54 -7.11
C GLU A 897 29.72 1.92 -6.69
N LYS A 898 28.61 2.66 -6.75
CA LYS A 898 27.26 2.17 -6.41
C LYS A 898 26.90 0.94 -7.25
N TYR A 899 27.12 0.98 -8.57
CA TYR A 899 26.74 -0.09 -9.48
C TYR A 899 27.75 -1.23 -9.62
N ARG A 900 28.89 -1.18 -8.91
CA ARG A 900 29.75 -2.36 -8.73
C ARG A 900 29.13 -3.39 -7.79
N ASP A 901 28.24 -2.96 -6.91
CA ASP A 901 27.55 -3.81 -5.95
C ASP A 901 26.41 -4.59 -6.64
N TYR A 902 26.53 -5.91 -6.70
CA TYR A 902 25.60 -6.79 -7.41
C TYR A 902 24.14 -6.66 -6.91
N PRO A 903 23.86 -6.74 -5.60
CA PRO A 903 22.53 -6.45 -5.03
C PRO A 903 21.89 -5.15 -5.50
N ILE A 904 22.67 -4.06 -5.61
CA ILE A 904 22.13 -2.75 -6.04
C ILE A 904 21.76 -2.80 -7.52
N ALA A 905 22.64 -3.36 -8.36
CA ALA A 905 22.36 -3.54 -9.78
C ALA A 905 21.16 -4.48 -10.03
N ASP A 906 20.99 -5.51 -9.20
CA ASP A 906 19.85 -6.44 -9.28
C ASP A 906 18.52 -5.76 -8.97
N ARG A 907 18.49 -4.92 -7.92
CA ARG A 907 17.31 -4.14 -7.53
C ARG A 907 16.78 -3.22 -8.64
N VAL A 908 17.64 -2.76 -9.55
CA VAL A 908 17.23 -1.90 -10.68
C VAL A 908 16.16 -2.58 -11.53
N PHE A 909 16.27 -3.89 -11.76
CA PHE A 909 15.31 -4.62 -12.58
C PHE A 909 13.92 -4.65 -11.94
N GLU A 910 13.84 -4.81 -10.62
CA GLU A 910 12.57 -4.78 -9.88
C GLU A 910 11.97 -3.36 -9.83
N LEU A 911 12.82 -2.35 -9.64
CA LEU A 911 12.40 -0.95 -9.61
C LEU A 911 11.91 -0.46 -10.97
N ALA A 912 12.60 -0.80 -12.06
CA ALA A 912 12.23 -0.41 -13.42
C ALA A 912 10.81 -0.89 -13.77
N TRP A 913 10.49 -2.14 -13.39
CA TRP A 913 9.14 -2.69 -13.53
C TRP A 913 8.11 -1.89 -12.74
N SER A 914 8.35 -1.68 -11.45
CA SER A 914 7.42 -0.95 -10.57
C SER A 914 7.18 0.48 -11.04
N HIS A 915 8.24 1.17 -11.48
CA HIS A 915 8.18 2.52 -12.02
C HIS A 915 7.36 2.59 -13.32
N SER A 916 7.53 1.64 -14.24
CA SER A 916 6.78 1.59 -15.51
C SER A 916 5.26 1.56 -15.28
N LEU A 917 4.80 0.74 -14.32
CA LEU A 917 3.38 0.64 -13.96
C LEU A 917 2.83 1.95 -13.38
N VAL A 918 3.61 2.64 -12.55
CA VAL A 918 3.22 3.95 -11.98
C VAL A 918 3.08 4.98 -13.09
N VAL A 919 4.03 5.03 -14.02
CA VAL A 919 4.04 5.96 -15.15
C VAL A 919 2.85 5.75 -16.07
N LEU A 920 2.58 4.50 -16.49
CA LEU A 920 1.43 4.19 -17.34
C LEU A 920 0.11 4.56 -16.67
N ARG A 921 -0.01 4.30 -15.37
CA ARG A 921 -1.21 4.66 -14.59
C ARG A 921 -1.43 6.18 -14.51
N GLN A 922 -0.38 6.98 -14.32
CA GLN A 922 -0.52 8.45 -14.33
C GLN A 922 -1.08 8.98 -15.66
N MET A 923 -0.87 8.23 -16.76
CA MET A 923 -1.41 8.54 -18.08
C MET A 923 -2.77 7.88 -18.39
N ASN A 924 -3.34 7.13 -17.44
CA ASN A 924 -4.50 6.26 -17.66
C ASN A 924 -4.28 5.32 -18.87
N ALA A 925 -3.09 4.73 -18.97
CA ALA A 925 -2.70 3.79 -20.02
C ALA A 925 -2.36 2.41 -19.42
N SER A 926 -2.53 1.37 -20.24
CA SER A 926 -2.15 -0.01 -19.95
C SER A 926 -0.85 -0.42 -20.68
N GLU A 927 -0.34 -1.62 -20.41
CA GLU A 927 0.80 -2.17 -21.16
C GLU A 927 0.44 -2.45 -22.64
N ASP A 928 -0.82 -2.75 -22.93
CA ASP A 928 -1.33 -2.90 -24.31
C ASP A 928 -1.35 -1.54 -25.03
N ASP A 929 -1.73 -0.46 -24.34
CA ASP A 929 -1.64 0.90 -24.88
C ASP A 929 -0.18 1.28 -25.16
N ALA A 930 0.73 0.98 -24.23
CA ALA A 930 2.17 1.20 -24.43
C ALA A 930 2.70 0.45 -25.66
N THR A 931 2.21 -0.77 -25.91
CA THR A 931 2.52 -1.54 -27.13
C THR A 931 2.11 -0.76 -28.39
N LEU A 932 0.87 -0.28 -28.44
CA LEU A 932 0.38 0.54 -29.56
C LEU A 932 1.21 1.83 -29.72
N PHE A 933 1.55 2.50 -28.62
CA PHE A 933 2.32 3.74 -28.64
C PHE A 933 3.74 3.54 -29.18
N ASN A 934 4.40 2.43 -28.83
CA ASN A 934 5.72 2.10 -29.38
C ASN A 934 5.65 1.72 -30.88
N SER A 935 4.60 1.01 -31.32
CA SER A 935 4.39 0.72 -32.74
C SER A 935 4.19 2.00 -33.56
N LEU A 936 3.43 2.97 -33.05
CA LEU A 936 3.27 4.28 -33.69
C LEU A 936 4.58 5.08 -33.67
N ALA A 937 5.35 5.04 -32.57
CA ALA A 937 6.65 5.69 -32.49
C ALA A 937 7.68 5.11 -33.48
N SER A 938 7.66 3.81 -33.74
CA SER A 938 8.48 3.18 -34.79
C SER A 938 8.22 3.84 -36.15
N ALA A 939 6.96 4.05 -36.52
CA ALA A 939 6.59 4.69 -37.78
C ALA A 939 7.02 6.18 -37.85
N VAL A 940 7.13 6.86 -36.71
CA VAL A 940 7.61 8.25 -36.62
C VAL A 940 9.13 8.31 -36.81
N LEU A 941 9.88 7.39 -36.18
CA LEU A 941 11.33 7.36 -36.22
C LEU A 941 11.89 6.76 -37.52
N TYR A 942 11.19 5.78 -38.09
CA TYR A 942 11.62 5.02 -39.25
C TYR A 942 10.63 5.21 -40.41
N PRO A 943 10.95 6.11 -41.37
CA PRO A 943 10.06 6.36 -42.50
C PRO A 943 9.99 5.14 -43.42
N VAL A 944 8.78 4.61 -43.61
CA VAL A 944 8.49 3.48 -44.49
C VAL A 944 7.80 3.89 -45.78
N GLN A 945 7.97 3.10 -46.83
CA GLN A 945 7.42 3.41 -48.15
C GLN A 945 5.89 3.36 -48.18
N GLU A 946 5.29 2.49 -47.38
CA GLU A 946 3.85 2.23 -47.27
C GLU A 946 3.08 3.43 -46.71
N LEU A 947 3.74 4.25 -45.88
CA LEU A 947 3.16 5.46 -45.28
C LEU A 947 3.50 6.74 -46.07
N ARG A 948 4.22 6.61 -47.20
CA ARG A 948 4.58 7.75 -48.03
C ARG A 948 3.35 8.27 -48.78
N ALA A 949 3.12 9.58 -48.72
CA ALA A 949 2.07 10.24 -49.49
C ALA A 949 2.23 10.00 -51.01
N GLU A 950 1.10 10.01 -51.73
CA GLU A 950 1.10 9.85 -53.19
C GLU A 950 1.99 10.88 -53.89
N GLY A 951 2.67 10.47 -54.96
CA GLY A 951 3.59 11.34 -55.70
C GLY A 951 2.93 12.63 -56.23
N GLN A 952 1.63 12.60 -56.55
CA GLN A 952 0.88 13.79 -56.94
C GLN A 952 0.74 14.79 -55.78
N ALA A 953 0.48 14.33 -54.56
CA ALA A 953 0.36 15.19 -53.39
C ALA A 953 1.71 15.85 -53.06
N ILE A 954 2.80 15.06 -53.09
CA ILE A 954 4.17 15.57 -52.91
C ILE A 954 4.51 16.59 -54.00
N GLY A 955 4.20 16.29 -55.27
CA GLY A 955 4.49 17.17 -56.40
C GLY A 955 3.69 18.48 -56.41
N ARG A 956 2.52 18.52 -55.75
CA ARG A 956 1.72 19.74 -55.53
C ARG A 956 2.30 20.65 -54.45
N ASN A 957 3.10 20.12 -53.53
CA ASN A 957 3.71 20.94 -52.49
C ASN A 957 4.78 21.87 -53.11
N ARG A 958 4.56 23.18 -52.99
CA ARG A 958 5.49 24.24 -53.42
C ARG A 958 6.07 25.03 -52.23
N ARG A 959 5.67 24.70 -51.00
CA ARG A 959 6.08 25.39 -49.77
C ARG A 959 7.16 24.58 -49.05
N GLY A 960 8.13 25.28 -48.45
CA GLY A 960 9.15 24.68 -47.59
C GLY A 960 8.72 24.69 -46.12
N GLN A 961 9.66 24.39 -45.22
CA GLN A 961 9.46 24.41 -43.76
C GLN A 961 8.82 25.72 -43.27
N SER A 962 9.24 26.87 -43.83
CA SER A 962 8.69 28.19 -43.49
C SER A 962 7.19 28.36 -43.77
N GLY A 963 6.59 27.49 -44.60
CA GLY A 963 5.15 27.46 -44.84
C GLY A 963 4.33 26.99 -43.63
N LEU A 964 4.97 26.37 -42.63
CA LEU A 964 4.35 25.89 -41.40
C LEU A 964 4.27 26.98 -40.32
N TRP A 965 5.15 27.99 -40.37
CA TRP A 965 5.26 29.02 -39.33
C TRP A 965 3.99 29.86 -39.17
N GLY A 966 3.18 30.01 -40.24
CA GLY A 966 1.88 30.67 -40.17
C GLY A 966 0.84 29.93 -39.29
N TRP A 967 1.13 28.67 -38.93
CA TRP A 967 0.32 27.83 -38.05
C TRP A 967 1.01 27.58 -36.70
N ALA A 968 2.03 28.38 -36.34
CA ALA A 968 2.88 28.21 -35.17
C ALA A 968 3.68 26.88 -35.11
N ILE A 969 3.68 26.09 -36.17
CA ILE A 969 4.43 24.84 -36.27
C ILE A 969 5.85 25.12 -36.78
N SER A 970 6.87 24.70 -36.04
CA SER A 970 8.28 24.95 -36.39
C SER A 970 8.71 24.17 -37.64
N GLY A 971 8.30 22.91 -37.72
CA GLY A 971 8.77 21.94 -38.71
C GLY A 971 10.17 21.37 -38.41
N ASP A 972 10.72 21.59 -37.21
CA ASP A 972 12.02 21.02 -36.80
C ASP A 972 11.88 19.58 -36.23
N LEU A 973 10.68 19.25 -35.73
CA LEU A 973 10.35 17.96 -35.14
C LEU A 973 9.50 17.13 -36.12
N PRO A 974 9.43 15.80 -35.92
CA PRO A 974 8.44 14.98 -36.61
C PRO A 974 7.03 15.50 -36.35
N ILE A 975 6.19 15.52 -37.39
CA ILE A 975 4.80 15.97 -37.32
C ILE A 975 3.90 14.76 -37.48
N VAL A 976 3.04 14.51 -36.49
CA VAL A 976 1.97 13.51 -36.58
C VAL A 976 0.65 14.22 -36.85
N LEU A 977 -0.01 13.86 -37.94
CA LEU A 977 -1.25 14.49 -38.39
C LEU A 977 -2.44 13.55 -38.20
N LEU A 978 -3.40 13.93 -37.35
CA LEU A 978 -4.70 13.27 -37.25
C LEU A 978 -5.76 14.09 -37.99
N SER A 979 -6.41 13.51 -38.99
CA SER A 979 -7.54 14.13 -39.67
C SER A 979 -8.85 13.43 -39.28
N ILE A 980 -9.79 14.17 -38.70
CA ILE A 980 -11.09 13.66 -38.26
C ILE A 980 -12.24 14.28 -39.07
N THR A 981 -13.33 13.54 -39.23
CA THR A 981 -14.53 13.99 -39.97
C THR A 981 -15.85 13.80 -39.21
N SER A 982 -15.88 12.96 -38.15
CA SER A 982 -17.06 12.65 -37.34
C SER A 982 -16.75 12.55 -35.84
N GLU A 983 -17.77 12.69 -34.99
CA GLU A 983 -17.67 12.57 -33.52
C GLU A 983 -17.37 11.14 -33.04
N GLU A 984 -17.72 10.11 -33.83
CA GLU A 984 -17.43 8.71 -33.49
C GLU A 984 -15.92 8.40 -33.40
N SER A 985 -15.07 9.27 -33.94
CA SER A 985 -13.60 9.15 -33.90
C SER A 985 -12.94 9.82 -32.68
N ILE A 986 -13.72 10.31 -31.70
CA ILE A 986 -13.17 11.01 -30.52
C ILE A 986 -12.26 10.11 -29.68
N THR A 987 -12.51 8.80 -29.65
CA THR A 987 -11.65 7.82 -28.97
C THR A 987 -10.23 7.82 -29.54
N SER A 988 -10.07 7.95 -30.86
CA SER A 988 -8.76 8.05 -31.51
C SER A 988 -8.01 9.33 -31.13
N VAL A 989 -8.74 10.44 -30.89
CA VAL A 989 -8.15 11.69 -30.39
C VAL A 989 -7.58 11.46 -28.98
N THR A 990 -8.36 10.85 -28.09
CA THR A 990 -7.91 10.51 -26.73
C THR A 990 -6.68 9.60 -26.76
N THR A 991 -6.70 8.54 -27.58
CA THR A 991 -5.58 7.60 -27.70
C THR A 991 -4.31 8.28 -28.23
N LEU A 992 -4.40 9.14 -29.25
CA LEU A 992 -3.23 9.85 -29.79
C LEU A 992 -2.70 10.93 -28.84
N ILE A 993 -3.57 11.58 -28.07
CA ILE A 993 -3.16 12.46 -26.99
C ILE A 993 -2.37 11.66 -25.94
N GLN A 994 -2.86 10.49 -25.51
CA GLN A 994 -2.13 9.62 -24.58
C GLN A 994 -0.79 9.15 -25.18
N ALA A 995 -0.76 8.77 -26.46
CA ALA A 995 0.46 8.39 -27.16
C ALA A 995 1.49 9.53 -27.20
N HIS A 996 1.04 10.77 -27.47
CA HIS A 996 1.89 11.97 -27.47
C HIS A 996 2.53 12.22 -26.10
N ARG A 997 1.77 12.10 -25.01
CA ARG A 997 2.29 12.16 -23.63
C ARG A 997 3.35 11.11 -23.40
N TYR A 998 3.04 9.86 -23.78
CA TYR A 998 3.92 8.73 -23.62
C TYR A 998 5.26 8.95 -24.36
N TRP A 999 5.23 9.37 -25.63
CA TRP A 999 6.44 9.65 -26.41
C TRP A 999 7.30 10.72 -25.76
N ARG A 1000 6.68 11.84 -25.36
CA ARG A 1000 7.40 12.95 -24.73
C ARG A 1000 8.05 12.54 -23.42
N GLN A 1001 7.34 11.78 -22.58
CA GLN A 1001 7.91 11.26 -21.34
C GLN A 1001 9.05 10.27 -21.58
N LYS A 1002 9.03 9.57 -22.72
CA LYS A 1002 10.12 8.67 -23.15
C LYS A 1002 11.18 9.38 -24.02
N GLY A 1003 11.16 10.71 -24.13
CA GLY A 1003 12.19 11.51 -24.81
C GLY A 1003 12.05 11.58 -26.33
N LEU A 1004 10.86 11.31 -26.87
CA LEU A 1004 10.52 11.46 -28.28
C LEU A 1004 9.58 12.66 -28.46
N ASP A 1005 10.13 13.81 -28.87
CA ASP A 1005 9.35 15.01 -29.14
C ASP A 1005 8.71 14.98 -30.52
N VAL A 1006 7.41 15.24 -30.56
CA VAL A 1006 6.57 15.22 -31.77
C VAL A 1006 5.60 16.40 -31.74
N ASP A 1007 5.40 17.06 -32.88
CA ASP A 1007 4.31 18.03 -33.06
C ASP A 1007 3.03 17.26 -33.46
N LEU A 1008 2.02 17.19 -32.59
CA LEU A 1008 0.74 16.54 -32.87
C LEU A 1008 -0.28 17.54 -33.41
N VAL A 1009 -0.69 17.35 -34.67
CA VAL A 1009 -1.63 18.24 -35.36
C VAL A 1009 -2.98 17.53 -35.53
N ILE A 1010 -4.04 18.11 -34.99
CA ILE A 1010 -5.40 17.58 -35.10
C ILE A 1010 -6.20 18.48 -36.06
N LEU A 1011 -6.52 17.95 -37.24
CA LEU A 1011 -7.32 18.61 -38.27
C LEU A 1011 -8.78 18.16 -38.22
N ASN A 1012 -9.66 19.09 -37.89
CA ASN A 1012 -11.11 18.89 -37.97
C ASN A 1012 -11.64 19.24 -39.36
N ASN A 1013 -11.99 18.19 -40.13
CA ASN A 1013 -12.54 18.29 -41.49
C ASN A 1013 -14.06 18.01 -41.54
N SER A 1014 -14.78 18.15 -40.42
CA SER A 1014 -16.23 17.89 -40.38
C SER A 1014 -17.02 18.90 -41.23
N PRO A 1015 -18.00 18.45 -42.05
CA PRO A 1015 -18.81 19.35 -42.88
C PRO A 1015 -19.95 20.03 -42.08
N GLY A 1016 -20.00 21.37 -42.09
CA GLY A 1016 -21.17 22.16 -41.65
C GLY A 1016 -21.27 22.43 -40.13
N GLY A 1017 -22.47 22.77 -39.65
CA GLY A 1017 -22.72 23.30 -38.28
C GLY A 1017 -22.36 22.38 -37.09
N TYR A 1018 -22.00 21.11 -37.31
CA TYR A 1018 -21.48 20.19 -36.29
C TYR A 1018 -19.98 20.38 -36.00
N GLN A 1019 -19.26 21.10 -36.87
CA GLN A 1019 -17.82 21.34 -36.75
C GLN A 1019 -17.45 22.00 -35.41
N GLN A 1020 -18.30 22.91 -34.91
CA GLN A 1020 -18.07 23.64 -33.67
C GLN A 1020 -18.27 22.78 -32.42
N GLY A 1021 -19.19 21.80 -32.46
CA GLY A 1021 -19.42 20.86 -31.35
C GLY A 1021 -18.23 19.91 -31.15
N LEU A 1022 -17.78 19.29 -32.23
CA LEU A 1022 -16.60 18.42 -32.22
C LEU A 1022 -15.32 19.18 -31.85
N GLN A 1023 -15.15 20.41 -32.37
CA GLN A 1023 -14.02 21.27 -32.00
C GLN A 1023 -13.99 21.55 -30.49
N ASN A 1024 -15.15 21.89 -29.91
CA ASN A 1024 -15.24 22.14 -28.47
C ASN A 1024 -14.91 20.89 -27.64
N GLN A 1025 -15.38 19.71 -28.05
CA GLN A 1025 -15.06 18.45 -27.36
C GLN A 1025 -13.56 18.14 -27.38
N ILE A 1026 -12.87 18.39 -28.50
CA ILE A 1026 -11.41 18.20 -28.61
C ILE A 1026 -10.69 19.17 -27.69
N MET A 1027 -11.10 20.44 -27.69
CA MET A 1027 -10.52 21.44 -26.81
C MET A 1027 -10.77 21.12 -25.33
N GLU A 1028 -11.96 20.63 -24.96
CA GLU A 1028 -12.26 20.16 -23.60
C GLU A 1028 -11.34 19.00 -23.18
N LEU A 1029 -11.08 18.03 -24.07
CA LEU A 1029 -10.13 16.94 -23.81
C LEU A 1029 -8.69 17.44 -23.60
N ILE A 1030 -8.24 18.41 -24.40
CA ILE A 1030 -6.92 19.02 -24.26
C ILE A 1030 -6.83 19.82 -22.94
N TYR A 1031 -7.85 20.62 -22.61
CA TYR A 1031 -7.88 21.44 -21.40
C TYR A 1031 -8.07 20.63 -20.11
N ALA A 1032 -8.74 19.49 -20.17
CA ALA A 1032 -8.86 18.56 -19.04
C ALA A 1032 -7.52 17.87 -18.71
N GLY A 1033 -6.56 17.88 -19.63
CA GLY A 1033 -5.22 17.31 -19.45
C GLY A 1033 -4.16 18.33 -19.02
N SER A 1034 -3.00 17.83 -18.59
CA SER A 1034 -1.80 18.64 -18.31
C SER A 1034 -1.21 19.33 -19.55
N GLU A 1035 -1.67 18.95 -20.73
CA GLU A 1035 -1.24 19.43 -22.04
C GLU A 1035 -1.81 20.79 -22.46
N ALA A 1036 -2.77 21.34 -21.72
CA ALA A 1036 -3.23 22.72 -21.93
C ALA A 1036 -2.07 23.72 -22.03
N SER A 1037 -0.98 23.45 -21.28
CA SER A 1037 0.23 24.25 -21.27
C SER A 1037 1.10 24.12 -22.53
N LEU A 1038 0.85 23.13 -23.38
CA LEU A 1038 1.61 22.76 -24.57
C LEU A 1038 0.88 23.09 -25.89
N LEU A 1039 -0.33 23.65 -25.81
CA LEU A 1039 -1.06 24.11 -26.99
C LEU A 1039 -0.25 25.18 -27.73
N ASP A 1040 -0.10 25.01 -29.04
CA ASP A 1040 0.61 25.91 -29.96
C ASP A 1040 2.09 26.16 -29.60
N LYS A 1041 2.74 25.16 -28.97
CA LYS A 1041 4.17 25.17 -28.66
C LYS A 1041 4.91 24.06 -29.38
N LYS A 1042 6.21 24.26 -29.63
CA LYS A 1042 7.11 23.23 -30.19
C LYS A 1042 7.10 21.98 -29.31
N GLY A 1043 6.92 20.81 -29.93
CA GLY A 1043 6.73 19.51 -29.27
C GLY A 1043 5.35 19.33 -28.65
N GLY A 1044 4.39 20.18 -29.02
CA GLY A 1044 3.07 20.29 -28.41
C GLY A 1044 1.92 19.90 -29.35
N LEU A 1045 0.73 20.37 -28.99
CA LEU A 1045 -0.51 20.11 -29.73
C LEU A 1045 -0.92 21.32 -30.55
N PHE A 1046 -1.33 21.09 -31.79
CA PHE A 1046 -1.82 22.13 -32.69
C PHE A 1046 -3.20 21.72 -33.23
N CYS A 1047 -4.19 22.59 -33.07
CA CYS A 1047 -5.53 22.38 -33.62
C CYS A 1047 -5.92 23.57 -34.52
N PRO A 1048 -5.36 23.66 -35.73
CA PRO A 1048 -5.57 24.82 -36.59
C PRO A 1048 -7.02 24.86 -37.10
N GLU A 1049 -7.68 26.00 -36.90
CA GLU A 1049 -8.98 26.29 -37.49
C GLU A 1049 -8.84 26.57 -39.00
N ARG A 1050 -9.79 26.07 -39.79
CA ARG A 1050 -9.75 26.15 -41.25
C ARG A 1050 -10.46 27.37 -41.81
#